data_AF-R7G9T5-F1
#
_entry.id   AF-R7G9T5-F1
#
_cell.length_a   1.000
_cell.length_b   1.000
_cell.length_c   1.000
_cell.angle_alpha   90.00
_cell.angle_beta   90.00
_cell.angle_gamma   90.00
#
_symmetry.space_group_name_H-M   'P 1'
#
loop_
_entity.id
_entity.type
_entity.pdbx_description
1 polymer ?
#
loop_
_entity_poly.entity_id
_entity_poly.type
_entity_poly.pdbx_seq_one_letter_code
_entity_poly.pdbx_strand_id
1 'polypeptide(L)'
;MSKSNFFKILLVFVMAFGILPGSSRRIVNAAEENFVTTTQSENEDSITITTEVEDENDTIPEITDSKILSERNARYEDRVNHDDVCMGGGNPNNTKKPNQDPGKEKVYWDFESDTFYPAFSEVELINKFWPKDKGEAIKHTYRTPDAVIEPDDQCFYANKENGFGESVSPSEWKPDFYFKHDKDWKQLWGEKWTPRPTGSQRNPNTGLPISPPNYNDLKYTGNYLWKNNSGGYLFTIVTRPALRVGLNGHYFDPQTGKQIGQYYIGGNSHPRVYDTTGEREWEHNPMTSMYRFNGITTNNTFYSIPGRPGYNNSTPYRKTPTIPGRYKMTVQVREDVSQFILPGIWEEEVIYMNRGYRTKFVQKVDGANEKELTETDWNDGQKPDPFDKNTKDLFGIDFYLQNKDYKIPIPKYDESKYIFEGWQVEEQYWNDYSIGYPHGHITIKTKELNANNDGTYTYRPTTIDANQYFVLEAKLIAKFRTRKTNTVNVSLNFINDNSGLSETEKATVSTSSIKLVEGINNEQEFLVSLKDKPFDFVGYGKNTDGRNPLETNVKWKPGAANSVVLPDNQLEVNKETQIYATITAKPITIKLDPNGGQVKTSSKQSESISTYYYKDTQISTDKFENKDFVLKGWSETKDGDIKVTNGGIYKVEDLKVDGKYPSEITLYAVWGVKTATVHTEKHKDSLVYSTNEVNLAAGGIYTNGGVEINAFELGRFYFDVTPADSAIKDQKNLDPTKFYVVIERSTDNGKSWQKMKLDDISDGAIITKPFGKSGGQYAKVVYDKEKGKWFAPLLGRINKMTDPTTYHGLYRINVAYDDDKAVEEVSTEQQFFNENKKNGWSQSNSIEVKIIQDASDFIKVPSSITLVEKTESTSSGEIEVIESVNSSNKVEVVPFQHVTNNNTKDYDWNTPNNALSNGNNGSYNEDLHTQFVKSKPFYVTVLWNSVLTDTSGQYKVNNIQMYSHSNVGNMTENQVIPSGTKQEFVYDGKPENKLLFDFYLKGNKPKGLPEGMTFKGTVTFQVTMNN
;
A
#
# COMPACT_ATOMS: atom_id res chain seq x y z
N MET A 1 -23.63 79.17 19.76
CA MET A 1 -24.65 79.06 20.83
C MET A 1 -24.32 77.86 21.68
N SER A 2 -24.29 77.98 23.01
CA SER A 2 -23.94 76.84 23.86
C SER A 2 -25.11 75.87 23.99
N LYS A 3 -24.87 74.59 23.68
CA LYS A 3 -25.67 73.49 24.24
C LYS A 3 -25.09 73.13 25.61
N SER A 4 -25.33 73.98 26.61
CA SER A 4 -25.24 73.50 27.99
C SER A 4 -26.22 72.34 28.13
N ASN A 5 -25.82 71.26 28.79
CA ASN A 5 -26.69 70.11 28.97
C ASN A 5 -27.93 70.49 29.83
N PHE A 6 -29.05 70.71 29.12
CA PHE A 6 -30.31 71.23 29.64
C PHE A 6 -31.36 70.10 29.71
N PHE A 7 -31.26 69.23 30.70
CA PHE A 7 -32.28 68.20 30.91
C PHE A 7 -33.62 68.84 31.27
N LYS A 8 -34.69 68.50 30.52
CA LYS A 8 -36.01 69.16 30.62
C LYS A 8 -37.13 68.17 30.90
N ILE A 9 -37.69 68.16 32.11
CA ILE A 9 -38.89 67.37 32.42
C ILE A 9 -40.13 68.14 32.01
N LEU A 10 -41.01 67.48 31.26
CA LEU A 10 -42.23 68.05 30.68
C LEU A 10 -43.48 67.41 31.31
N LEU A 11 -44.40 68.24 31.81
CA LEU A 11 -45.61 67.83 32.53
C LEU A 11 -46.86 68.12 31.68
N VAL A 12 -47.61 67.07 31.28
CA VAL A 12 -48.64 67.12 30.21
C VAL A 12 -50.06 66.85 30.73
N PHE A 13 -51.08 67.46 30.10
CA PHE A 13 -52.51 67.42 30.47
C PHE A 13 -53.41 66.75 29.39
N VAL A 14 -54.65 66.30 29.73
CA VAL A 14 -55.56 65.51 28.84
C VAL A 14 -57.06 65.70 29.20
N MET A 15 -58.00 65.70 28.21
CA MET A 15 -59.49 65.84 28.37
C MET A 15 -60.25 65.36 27.10
N ALA A 16 -61.18 64.37 27.08
CA ALA A 16 -61.68 63.61 25.88
C ALA A 16 -63.20 63.22 25.82
N PHE A 17 -63.72 62.66 24.70
CA PHE A 17 -65.13 62.17 24.50
C PHE A 17 -65.27 60.75 23.80
N GLY A 18 -66.48 60.28 23.40
CA GLY A 18 -67.00 58.87 23.50
C GLY A 18 -66.83 57.74 22.41
N ILE A 19 -67.37 56.53 22.70
CA ILE A 19 -66.96 55.17 22.18
C ILE A 19 -68.09 54.07 22.28
N LEU A 20 -67.84 52.78 21.95
CA LEU A 20 -68.13 51.55 22.77
C LEU A 20 -67.28 50.26 22.36
N PRO A 21 -67.70 48.96 22.20
CA PRO A 21 -67.03 47.85 22.97
C PRO A 21 -66.68 46.47 22.30
N GLY A 22 -65.55 45.84 22.71
CA GLY A 22 -65.31 44.35 22.70
C GLY A 22 -64.72 43.67 21.43
N SER A 23 -64.39 42.36 21.35
CA SER A 23 -64.01 41.26 22.31
C SER A 23 -63.63 39.97 21.51
N SER A 24 -62.93 38.88 21.93
CA SER A 24 -62.00 38.56 23.04
C SER A 24 -61.42 37.10 22.99
N ARG A 25 -60.09 36.88 23.22
CA ARG A 25 -59.40 35.63 23.74
C ARG A 25 -59.28 34.38 22.78
N ARG A 26 -58.40 33.34 22.89
CA ARG A 26 -57.17 33.01 23.72
C ARG A 26 -56.36 31.74 23.23
N ILE A 27 -55.00 31.78 23.29
CA ILE A 27 -53.99 30.78 23.84
C ILE A 27 -53.46 29.47 23.10
N VAL A 28 -52.14 29.50 22.78
CA VAL A 28 -50.99 28.53 23.03
C VAL A 28 -50.67 27.28 22.14
N ASN A 29 -49.36 26.93 22.12
CA ASN A 29 -48.55 26.03 21.25
C ASN A 29 -48.58 24.50 21.56
N ALA A 30 -48.15 23.66 20.58
CA ALA A 30 -47.56 22.31 20.74
C ALA A 30 -46.72 21.89 19.49
N ALA A 31 -46.16 20.67 19.44
CA ALA A 31 -45.01 20.27 18.59
C ALA A 31 -45.23 19.08 17.59
N GLU A 32 -44.24 18.92 16.69
CA GLU A 32 -43.73 17.68 16.00
C GLU A 32 -44.59 16.81 15.03
N GLU A 33 -43.84 16.02 14.22
CA GLU A 33 -44.17 14.85 13.35
C GLU A 33 -44.82 14.97 11.94
N ASN A 34 -44.02 14.57 10.93
CA ASN A 34 -44.24 13.57 9.86
C ASN A 34 -45.44 13.59 8.86
N PHE A 35 -45.10 13.79 7.56
CA PHE A 35 -45.67 13.16 6.32
C PHE A 35 -47.20 13.35 6.02
N VAL A 36 -47.78 13.00 4.86
CA VAL A 36 -47.39 12.18 3.68
C VAL A 36 -48.05 12.71 2.37
N THR A 37 -47.65 12.16 1.21
CA THR A 37 -48.46 11.98 -0.05
C THR A 37 -48.87 13.22 -0.90
N THR A 38 -49.15 13.15 -2.22
CA THR A 38 -49.38 12.00 -3.15
C THR A 38 -49.07 12.35 -4.64
N THR A 39 -48.98 11.31 -5.49
CA THR A 39 -49.33 11.25 -6.95
C THR A 39 -48.58 12.10 -8.00
N GLN A 40 -48.55 11.76 -9.31
CA GLN A 40 -48.60 10.49 -10.10
C GLN A 40 -48.45 10.85 -11.61
N SER A 41 -48.07 9.86 -12.45
CA SER A 41 -48.22 9.86 -13.93
C SER A 41 -47.30 10.82 -14.74
N GLU A 42 -46.99 10.61 -16.04
CA GLU A 42 -47.17 9.44 -16.94
C GLU A 42 -46.25 9.52 -18.19
N ASN A 43 -46.31 8.46 -19.01
CA ASN A 43 -45.91 8.36 -20.44
C ASN A 43 -44.42 8.38 -20.85
N GLU A 44 -43.97 7.19 -21.27
CA GLU A 44 -43.57 6.87 -22.66
C GLU A 44 -43.11 8.01 -23.59
N ASP A 45 -41.97 7.81 -24.27
CA ASP A 45 -42.01 7.47 -25.69
C ASP A 45 -40.78 6.64 -26.11
N SER A 46 -40.81 6.02 -27.30
CA SER A 46 -39.79 5.06 -27.79
C SER A 46 -39.14 5.51 -29.11
N ILE A 47 -37.83 5.29 -29.26
CA ILE A 47 -37.11 5.52 -30.53
C ILE A 47 -36.14 4.37 -30.81
N THR A 48 -36.23 3.83 -32.03
CA THR A 48 -35.32 2.84 -32.62
C THR A 48 -34.31 3.54 -33.54
N ILE A 49 -33.06 3.05 -33.62
CA ILE A 49 -32.08 3.51 -34.61
C ILE A 49 -31.48 2.31 -35.34
N THR A 50 -31.43 2.39 -36.67
CA THR A 50 -30.83 1.42 -37.59
C THR A 50 -29.41 1.83 -38.00
N THR A 51 -28.54 0.86 -38.28
CA THR A 51 -27.20 1.08 -38.85
C THR A 51 -27.21 1.18 -40.37
N GLU A 52 -26.32 2.00 -40.93
CA GLU A 52 -26.14 2.23 -42.37
C GLU A 52 -25.11 1.27 -43.01
N VAL A 53 -24.84 1.45 -44.31
CA VAL A 53 -24.18 0.52 -45.25
C VAL A 53 -23.17 1.29 -46.12
N GLU A 54 -22.12 0.63 -46.63
CA GLU A 54 -21.39 0.88 -47.91
C GLU A 54 -19.99 0.19 -47.86
N ASP A 55 -19.41 -0.41 -48.92
CA ASP A 55 -19.97 -0.92 -50.18
C ASP A 55 -18.98 -1.90 -50.90
N GLU A 56 -19.41 -2.40 -52.07
CA GLU A 56 -18.63 -2.87 -53.26
C GLU A 56 -17.95 -4.27 -53.34
N ASN A 57 -18.06 -4.83 -54.57
CA ASN A 57 -17.37 -5.97 -55.22
C ASN A 57 -17.54 -7.38 -54.57
N ASP A 58 -17.89 -8.46 -55.29
CA ASP A 58 -17.61 -8.82 -56.70
C ASP A 58 -18.83 -9.38 -57.48
N THR A 59 -18.78 -9.33 -58.81
CA THR A 59 -19.85 -9.83 -59.70
C THR A 59 -19.88 -11.36 -59.85
N ILE A 60 -21.02 -11.98 -59.52
CA ILE A 60 -21.29 -13.41 -59.82
C ILE A 60 -21.86 -13.53 -61.25
N PRO A 61 -21.29 -14.39 -62.13
CA PRO A 61 -21.73 -14.50 -63.52
C PRO A 61 -23.02 -15.31 -63.69
N GLU A 62 -23.84 -14.90 -64.65
CA GLU A 62 -25.12 -15.53 -65.01
C GLU A 62 -24.91 -16.92 -65.63
N ILE A 63 -25.24 -17.99 -64.89
CA ILE A 63 -25.22 -19.37 -65.40
C ILE A 63 -26.54 -19.65 -66.12
N THR A 64 -26.50 -19.56 -67.45
CA THR A 64 -27.59 -20.02 -68.32
C THR A 64 -27.56 -21.54 -68.49
N ASP A 65 -28.73 -22.19 -68.41
CA ASP A 65 -28.88 -23.66 -68.44
C ASP A 65 -28.25 -24.33 -69.68
N SER A 66 -28.14 -23.59 -70.78
CA SER A 66 -27.49 -24.02 -72.02
C SER A 66 -26.01 -24.40 -71.85
N LYS A 67 -25.30 -23.85 -70.86
CA LYS A 67 -23.89 -24.17 -70.61
C LYS A 67 -23.69 -25.47 -69.82
N ILE A 68 -24.59 -25.77 -68.88
CA ILE A 68 -24.57 -27.02 -68.09
C ILE A 68 -24.78 -28.25 -68.99
N LEU A 69 -25.51 -28.08 -70.10
CA LEU A 69 -25.75 -29.13 -71.09
C LEU A 69 -24.58 -29.37 -72.06
N SER A 70 -23.64 -28.43 -72.22
CA SER A 70 -22.53 -28.58 -73.18
C SER A 70 -21.27 -29.28 -72.63
N GLU A 71 -21.00 -29.20 -71.33
CA GLU A 71 -19.71 -29.65 -70.75
C GLU A 71 -19.74 -31.11 -70.22
N ARG A 72 -20.90 -31.78 -70.25
CA ARG A 72 -21.14 -33.04 -69.50
C ARG A 72 -20.64 -34.34 -70.15
N ASN A 73 -20.21 -34.32 -71.42
CA ASN A 73 -20.12 -35.52 -72.28
C ASN A 73 -18.72 -35.88 -72.85
N ALA A 74 -17.59 -35.44 -72.27
CA ALA A 74 -16.29 -35.53 -73.00
C ALA A 74 -14.99 -35.88 -72.22
N ARG A 75 -15.01 -36.30 -70.93
CA ARG A 75 -13.74 -36.56 -70.17
C ARG A 75 -13.73 -37.74 -69.16
N TYR A 76 -14.69 -38.66 -69.21
CA TYR A 76 -14.73 -39.80 -68.29
C TYR A 76 -14.53 -41.18 -68.93
N GLU A 77 -14.80 -41.36 -70.22
CA GLU A 77 -14.78 -42.69 -70.86
C GLU A 77 -13.46 -43.00 -71.60
N ASP A 78 -12.81 -42.00 -72.20
CA ASP A 78 -11.57 -42.17 -73.02
C ASP A 78 -10.26 -42.40 -72.22
N ARG A 79 -10.30 -42.88 -70.97
CA ARG A 79 -9.07 -43.05 -70.16
C ARG A 79 -8.43 -44.42 -70.34
N VAL A 80 -7.46 -44.50 -71.24
CA VAL A 80 -6.41 -45.54 -71.26
C VAL A 80 -5.59 -45.49 -69.96
N ASN A 81 -5.45 -46.62 -69.26
CA ASN A 81 -4.84 -46.74 -67.92
C ASN A 81 -3.31 -46.92 -67.89
N HIS A 82 -2.59 -46.67 -68.98
CA HIS A 82 -1.23 -47.18 -69.17
C HIS A 82 -0.21 -46.79 -68.09
N ASP A 83 -0.26 -45.57 -67.54
CA ASP A 83 0.68 -45.09 -66.52
C ASP A 83 0.28 -45.47 -65.07
N ASP A 84 -0.97 -45.92 -64.85
CA ASP A 84 -1.50 -46.32 -63.55
C ASP A 84 -1.38 -47.84 -63.30
N VAL A 85 -1.05 -48.65 -64.31
CA VAL A 85 -0.96 -50.12 -64.23
C VAL A 85 0.47 -50.62 -64.01
N CYS A 86 0.62 -51.65 -63.19
CA CYS A 86 1.91 -52.28 -62.89
C CYS A 86 2.54 -52.97 -64.12
N MET A 87 3.86 -53.14 -64.11
CA MET A 87 4.55 -53.93 -65.14
C MET A 87 4.43 -55.43 -64.82
N GLY A 88 4.51 -56.31 -65.82
CA GLY A 88 4.29 -57.76 -65.65
C GLY A 88 2.85 -58.19 -65.90
N GLY A 89 2.46 -59.39 -65.46
CA GLY A 89 1.16 -59.99 -65.75
C GLY A 89 0.93 -60.34 -67.22
N GLY A 90 1.97 -60.29 -68.07
CA GLY A 90 1.86 -60.39 -69.53
C GLY A 90 1.62 -59.06 -70.26
N ASN A 91 1.65 -57.93 -69.57
CA ASN A 91 1.73 -56.59 -70.16
C ASN A 91 3.07 -56.43 -70.94
N PRO A 92 3.05 -56.08 -72.24
CA PRO A 92 4.27 -55.95 -73.05
C PRO A 92 4.92 -54.55 -72.99
N ASN A 93 4.27 -53.56 -72.36
CA ASN A 93 4.68 -52.16 -72.39
C ASN A 93 5.36 -51.76 -71.06
N ASN A 94 6.43 -50.97 -71.15
CA ASN A 94 7.09 -50.39 -69.98
C ASN A 94 6.28 -49.21 -69.43
N THR A 95 5.53 -49.45 -68.35
CA THR A 95 4.71 -48.44 -67.64
C THR A 95 5.50 -47.61 -66.63
N LYS A 96 6.83 -47.79 -66.54
CA LYS A 96 7.73 -47.22 -65.52
C LYS A 96 7.37 -47.60 -64.07
N LYS A 97 6.49 -48.60 -63.89
CA LYS A 97 6.13 -49.19 -62.59
C LYS A 97 6.95 -50.46 -62.30
N PRO A 98 7.01 -50.91 -61.04
CA PRO A 98 7.61 -52.18 -60.67
C PRO A 98 6.98 -53.39 -61.38
N ASN A 99 7.72 -54.50 -61.43
CA ASN A 99 7.28 -55.74 -62.05
C ASN A 99 6.58 -56.65 -61.01
N GLN A 100 5.31 -56.97 -61.27
CA GLN A 100 4.48 -57.81 -60.41
C GLN A 100 4.57 -59.31 -60.68
N ASP A 101 5.31 -59.75 -61.71
CA ASP A 101 5.47 -61.19 -62.02
C ASP A 101 6.15 -61.94 -60.85
N PRO A 102 5.55 -63.01 -60.30
CA PRO A 102 6.16 -63.77 -59.22
C PRO A 102 7.50 -64.41 -59.62
N GLY A 103 8.48 -64.30 -58.74
CA GLY A 103 9.83 -64.81 -58.89
C GLY A 103 9.85 -66.31 -59.16
N LYS A 104 10.64 -66.70 -60.18
CA LYS A 104 10.80 -68.09 -60.64
C LYS A 104 12.05 -68.78 -60.08
N GLU A 105 12.93 -68.02 -59.44
CA GLU A 105 14.12 -68.56 -58.78
C GLU A 105 13.77 -69.20 -57.44
N LYS A 106 14.38 -70.34 -57.13
CA LYS A 106 14.21 -71.00 -55.83
C LYS A 106 15.09 -70.31 -54.80
N VAL A 107 14.47 -69.60 -53.86
CA VAL A 107 15.17 -68.87 -52.78
C VAL A 107 14.70 -69.27 -51.38
N TYR A 108 13.48 -69.79 -51.24
CA TYR A 108 12.87 -70.13 -49.95
C TYR A 108 13.16 -71.57 -49.51
N TRP A 109 13.46 -71.76 -48.23
CA TRP A 109 13.57 -73.07 -47.57
C TRP A 109 12.19 -73.67 -47.27
N ASP A 110 12.14 -75.00 -47.09
CA ASP A 110 10.93 -75.71 -46.67
C ASP A 110 10.90 -75.90 -45.14
N PHE A 111 9.92 -75.29 -44.46
CA PHE A 111 9.76 -75.38 -43.01
C PHE A 111 9.52 -76.81 -42.49
N GLU A 112 9.02 -77.70 -43.35
CA GLU A 112 8.80 -79.11 -43.00
C GLU A 112 10.10 -79.96 -43.11
N SER A 113 11.18 -79.39 -43.68
CA SER A 113 12.47 -80.04 -43.91
C SER A 113 13.49 -79.80 -42.78
N ASP A 114 14.48 -80.70 -42.67
CA ASP A 114 15.67 -80.53 -41.82
C ASP A 114 16.82 -79.76 -42.52
N THR A 115 16.58 -79.27 -43.75
CA THR A 115 17.61 -78.76 -44.67
C THR A 115 17.40 -77.29 -45.05
N PHE A 116 18.52 -76.59 -45.27
CA PHE A 116 18.57 -75.16 -45.62
C PHE A 116 18.92 -74.93 -47.10
N TYR A 117 18.48 -75.85 -47.97
CA TYR A 117 18.57 -75.70 -49.42
C TYR A 117 17.36 -74.90 -49.94
N PRO A 118 17.54 -73.98 -50.89
CA PRO A 118 16.42 -73.32 -51.54
C PRO A 118 15.53 -74.32 -52.27
N ALA A 119 14.29 -74.47 -51.79
CA ALA A 119 13.33 -75.48 -52.22
C ALA A 119 12.23 -74.89 -53.12
N PHE A 120 11.77 -73.66 -52.85
CA PHE A 120 10.65 -73.05 -53.55
C PHE A 120 10.95 -71.66 -54.11
N SER A 121 10.30 -71.37 -55.23
CA SER A 121 10.13 -70.05 -55.84
C SER A 121 8.79 -69.42 -55.44
N GLU A 122 8.58 -68.12 -55.69
CA GLU A 122 7.32 -67.44 -55.35
C GLU A 122 6.13 -68.08 -56.09
N VAL A 123 6.31 -68.45 -57.36
CA VAL A 123 5.30 -69.18 -58.16
C VAL A 123 4.89 -70.49 -57.47
N GLU A 124 5.85 -71.26 -56.95
CA GLU A 124 5.58 -72.53 -56.27
C GLU A 124 4.92 -72.32 -54.91
N LEU A 125 5.29 -71.27 -54.16
CA LEU A 125 4.67 -70.93 -52.89
C LEU A 125 3.23 -70.43 -53.05
N ILE A 126 2.94 -69.62 -54.08
CA ILE A 126 1.57 -69.17 -54.38
C ILE A 126 0.68 -70.38 -54.65
N ASN A 127 1.17 -71.35 -55.44
CA ASN A 127 0.45 -72.59 -55.71
C ASN A 127 0.40 -73.55 -54.50
N LYS A 128 1.38 -73.51 -53.57
CA LYS A 128 1.37 -74.30 -52.32
C LYS A 128 0.32 -73.79 -51.31
N PHE A 129 0.20 -72.47 -51.15
CA PHE A 129 -0.61 -71.87 -50.09
C PHE A 129 -2.03 -71.47 -50.53
N TRP A 130 -2.20 -70.99 -51.78
CA TRP A 130 -3.49 -70.54 -52.34
C TRP A 130 -3.84 -71.32 -53.63
N PRO A 131 -3.91 -72.67 -53.57
CA PRO A 131 -4.06 -73.50 -54.76
C PRO A 131 -5.43 -73.28 -55.42
N LYS A 132 -5.42 -73.32 -56.76
CA LYS A 132 -6.58 -73.06 -57.63
C LYS A 132 -7.38 -74.35 -57.94
N ASP A 133 -7.46 -75.25 -56.97
CA ASP A 133 -8.16 -76.54 -57.01
C ASP A 133 -9.20 -76.70 -55.87
N LYS A 134 -9.50 -75.60 -55.17
CA LYS A 134 -10.45 -75.52 -54.06
C LYS A 134 -11.64 -74.61 -54.39
N GLY A 135 -12.72 -74.75 -53.61
CA GLY A 135 -13.81 -73.77 -53.57
C GLY A 135 -14.41 -73.44 -54.93
N GLU A 136 -14.57 -72.15 -55.22
CA GLU A 136 -15.05 -71.65 -56.50
C GLU A 136 -14.09 -71.95 -57.66
N ALA A 137 -12.76 -71.99 -57.42
CA ALA A 137 -11.76 -72.17 -58.47
C ALA A 137 -11.89 -73.50 -59.24
N ILE A 138 -12.47 -74.53 -58.63
CA ILE A 138 -12.79 -75.83 -59.27
C ILE A 138 -13.70 -75.65 -60.50
N LYS A 139 -14.54 -74.60 -60.52
CA LYS A 139 -15.58 -74.38 -61.54
C LYS A 139 -15.09 -73.58 -62.76
N HIS A 140 -13.90 -73.01 -62.72
CA HIS A 140 -13.38 -72.12 -63.78
C HIS A 140 -12.06 -72.65 -64.34
N THR A 141 -12.01 -72.89 -65.65
CA THR A 141 -10.82 -73.40 -66.34
C THR A 141 -9.83 -72.31 -66.76
N TYR A 142 -10.29 -71.06 -66.90
CA TYR A 142 -9.47 -69.94 -67.38
C TYR A 142 -8.72 -69.27 -66.23
N ARG A 143 -7.45 -68.96 -66.47
CA ARG A 143 -6.52 -68.39 -65.48
C ARG A 143 -5.70 -67.29 -66.14
N THR A 144 -5.39 -66.25 -65.38
CA THR A 144 -4.41 -65.21 -65.74
C THR A 144 -3.18 -65.33 -64.83
N PRO A 145 -2.04 -64.69 -65.15
CA PRO A 145 -0.85 -64.79 -64.32
C PRO A 145 -1.09 -64.25 -62.90
N ASP A 146 -0.67 -65.01 -61.89
CA ASP A 146 -0.61 -64.54 -60.50
C ASP A 146 0.35 -63.35 -60.36
N ALA A 147 0.21 -62.58 -59.28
CA ALA A 147 1.05 -61.40 -59.05
C ALA A 147 1.56 -61.31 -57.60
N VAL A 148 2.78 -60.78 -57.46
CA VAL A 148 3.29 -60.23 -56.21
C VAL A 148 3.29 -58.71 -56.36
N ILE A 149 2.46 -58.02 -55.59
CA ILE A 149 2.37 -56.57 -55.56
C ILE A 149 2.66 -56.12 -54.14
N GLU A 150 3.39 -55.03 -53.97
CA GLU A 150 3.67 -54.39 -52.70
C GLU A 150 2.97 -53.02 -52.64
N PRO A 151 2.60 -52.50 -51.44
CA PRO A 151 1.86 -51.24 -51.34
C PRO A 151 2.61 -50.03 -51.95
N ASP A 152 3.94 -50.07 -51.95
CA ASP A 152 4.84 -49.08 -52.54
C ASP A 152 4.71 -48.97 -54.08
N ASP A 153 4.25 -50.02 -54.77
CA ASP A 153 4.13 -50.05 -56.23
C ASP A 153 3.12 -49.01 -56.74
N GLN A 154 2.09 -48.70 -55.91
CA GLN A 154 1.04 -47.69 -56.15
C GLN A 154 0.42 -47.78 -57.55
N CYS A 155 0.09 -48.99 -58.01
CA CYS A 155 -0.48 -49.25 -59.32
C CYS A 155 -1.61 -50.30 -59.28
N PHE A 156 -2.41 -50.35 -60.33
CA PHE A 156 -3.46 -51.36 -60.49
C PHE A 156 -2.89 -52.65 -61.08
N TYR A 157 -3.39 -53.81 -60.61
CA TYR A 157 -3.21 -55.07 -61.31
C TYR A 157 -4.09 -55.09 -62.56
N ALA A 158 -3.46 -55.10 -63.74
CA ALA A 158 -4.13 -55.41 -65.00
C ALA A 158 -3.17 -56.09 -65.99
N ASN A 159 -3.76 -56.90 -66.87
CA ASN A 159 -3.14 -57.65 -67.95
C ASN A 159 -4.02 -57.56 -69.21
N LYS A 160 -3.58 -58.18 -70.32
CA LYS A 160 -4.27 -58.11 -71.63
C LYS A 160 -5.71 -58.59 -71.62
N GLU A 161 -6.08 -59.50 -70.72
CA GLU A 161 -7.45 -59.99 -70.59
C GLU A 161 -8.28 -59.02 -69.75
N ASN A 162 -7.83 -58.68 -68.53
CA ASN A 162 -8.64 -57.98 -67.53
C ASN A 162 -8.55 -56.43 -67.53
N GLY A 163 -8.31 -55.82 -68.70
CA GLY A 163 -8.46 -54.37 -68.91
C GLY A 163 -7.18 -53.55 -68.97
N PHE A 164 -6.02 -54.13 -69.27
CA PHE A 164 -4.87 -53.34 -69.70
C PHE A 164 -5.19 -52.60 -71.01
N GLY A 165 -5.06 -51.27 -71.01
CA GLY A 165 -5.45 -50.41 -72.14
C GLY A 165 -6.89 -49.88 -72.07
N GLU A 166 -7.59 -50.06 -70.96
CA GLU A 166 -8.93 -49.49 -70.72
C GLU A 166 -9.02 -48.80 -69.36
N SER A 167 -10.09 -48.04 -69.11
CA SER A 167 -10.39 -47.60 -67.75
C SER A 167 -10.75 -48.81 -66.88
N VAL A 168 -9.88 -49.07 -65.89
CA VAL A 168 -10.05 -50.08 -64.81
C VAL A 168 -10.54 -49.45 -63.49
N SER A 169 -10.84 -48.15 -63.49
CA SER A 169 -11.55 -47.53 -62.36
C SER A 169 -12.95 -48.13 -62.24
N PRO A 170 -13.45 -48.44 -61.03
CA PRO A 170 -14.83 -48.87 -60.86
C PRO A 170 -15.78 -47.80 -61.39
N SER A 171 -16.61 -48.18 -62.35
CA SER A 171 -17.70 -47.39 -62.88
C SER A 171 -18.96 -48.24 -62.85
N GLU A 172 -20.06 -47.69 -62.35
CA GLU A 172 -21.32 -48.43 -62.15
C GLU A 172 -21.88 -49.01 -63.47
N TRP A 173 -21.49 -48.40 -64.59
CA TRP A 173 -21.94 -48.68 -65.95
C TRP A 173 -21.17 -49.80 -66.67
N LYS A 174 -20.03 -50.28 -66.14
CA LYS A 174 -19.34 -51.45 -66.73
C LYS A 174 -19.97 -52.77 -66.26
N PRO A 175 -20.25 -53.72 -67.18
CA PRO A 175 -20.78 -55.04 -66.83
C PRO A 175 -19.72 -55.96 -66.21
N ASP A 176 -18.44 -55.65 -66.41
CA ASP A 176 -17.31 -56.46 -65.94
C ASP A 176 -16.96 -56.12 -64.49
N PHE A 177 -16.58 -57.13 -63.70
CA PHE A 177 -16.23 -56.93 -62.29
C PHE A 177 -15.33 -58.03 -61.72
N TYR A 178 -14.66 -57.68 -60.64
CA TYR A 178 -13.84 -58.57 -59.83
C TYR A 178 -14.64 -59.02 -58.60
N PHE A 179 -14.63 -60.31 -58.31
CA PHE A 179 -15.00 -60.86 -57.02
C PHE A 179 -13.76 -61.26 -56.24
N LYS A 180 -13.66 -60.80 -54.99
CA LYS A 180 -12.61 -61.22 -54.05
C LYS A 180 -13.06 -62.47 -53.29
N HIS A 181 -12.15 -63.43 -53.14
CA HIS A 181 -12.36 -64.66 -52.39
C HIS A 181 -11.32 -64.85 -51.27
N ASP A 182 -11.69 -65.64 -50.27
CA ASP A 182 -10.76 -66.12 -49.25
C ASP A 182 -9.65 -67.04 -49.81
N LYS A 183 -8.70 -67.40 -48.93
CA LYS A 183 -7.54 -68.24 -49.23
C LYS A 183 -7.85 -69.64 -49.81
N ASP A 184 -9.04 -70.17 -49.57
CA ASP A 184 -9.48 -71.49 -50.03
C ASP A 184 -10.55 -71.38 -51.16
N TRP A 185 -10.74 -70.18 -51.72
CA TRP A 185 -11.74 -69.84 -52.74
C TRP A 185 -13.21 -70.08 -52.29
N LYS A 186 -13.51 -70.07 -50.98
CA LYS A 186 -14.83 -70.45 -50.44
C LYS A 186 -15.74 -69.25 -50.20
N GLN A 187 -15.37 -68.36 -49.28
CA GLN A 187 -16.12 -67.16 -48.97
C GLN A 187 -15.84 -66.09 -50.03
N LEU A 188 -16.91 -65.47 -50.52
CA LEU A 188 -16.84 -64.26 -51.33
C LEU A 188 -16.86 -63.05 -50.40
N TRP A 189 -15.88 -62.16 -50.54
CA TRP A 189 -15.85 -60.86 -49.86
C TRP A 189 -16.41 -59.81 -50.81
N GLY A 190 -17.32 -58.97 -50.29
CA GLY A 190 -18.27 -58.21 -51.11
C GLY A 190 -17.69 -57.03 -51.90
N GLU A 191 -18.56 -56.49 -52.76
CA GLU A 191 -18.35 -55.35 -53.68
C GLU A 191 -17.48 -55.60 -54.93
N LYS A 192 -17.77 -54.83 -55.99
CA LYS A 192 -17.09 -54.88 -57.29
C LYS A 192 -15.79 -54.04 -57.21
N TRP A 193 -14.65 -54.66 -56.89
CA TRP A 193 -13.41 -53.91 -56.60
C TRP A 193 -12.21 -54.33 -57.46
N THR A 194 -11.75 -53.44 -58.35
CA THR A 194 -10.47 -53.56 -59.07
C THR A 194 -9.28 -53.66 -58.10
N PRO A 195 -8.44 -54.71 -58.16
CA PRO A 195 -7.34 -54.88 -57.22
C PRO A 195 -6.23 -53.83 -57.39
N ARG A 196 -5.98 -53.06 -56.33
CA ARG A 196 -4.95 -52.01 -56.26
C ARG A 196 -4.72 -51.51 -54.82
N PRO A 197 -3.50 -51.12 -54.41
CA PRO A 197 -3.28 -50.38 -53.18
C PRO A 197 -4.05 -49.05 -53.15
N THR A 198 -4.56 -48.64 -51.99
CA THR A 198 -5.20 -47.34 -51.79
C THR A 198 -4.25 -46.18 -52.11
N GLY A 199 -4.73 -45.19 -52.88
CA GLY A 199 -3.92 -44.09 -53.42
C GLY A 199 -3.31 -44.35 -54.80
N SER A 200 -3.42 -45.56 -55.36
CA SER A 200 -3.01 -45.86 -56.75
C SER A 200 -3.87 -45.18 -57.83
N GLN A 201 -4.79 -44.29 -57.47
CA GLN A 201 -5.58 -43.50 -58.42
C GLN A 201 -5.01 -42.09 -58.54
N ARG A 202 -4.65 -41.67 -59.75
CA ARG A 202 -4.17 -40.31 -60.01
C ARG A 202 -5.30 -39.39 -60.48
N ASN A 203 -5.21 -38.13 -60.07
CA ASN A 203 -6.12 -37.07 -60.48
C ASN A 203 -5.85 -36.76 -61.96
N PRO A 204 -6.86 -36.88 -62.85
CA PRO A 204 -6.67 -36.76 -64.30
C PRO A 204 -6.20 -35.37 -64.74
N ASN A 205 -6.39 -34.34 -63.91
CA ASN A 205 -6.05 -32.96 -64.23
C ASN A 205 -4.65 -32.55 -63.70
N THR A 206 -4.04 -33.34 -62.80
CA THR A 206 -2.76 -32.97 -62.15
C THR A 206 -1.71 -34.09 -62.13
N GLY A 207 -2.08 -35.34 -62.40
CA GLY A 207 -1.18 -36.50 -62.34
C GLY A 207 -0.77 -36.93 -60.91
N LEU A 208 -1.23 -36.23 -59.87
CA LEU A 208 -0.96 -36.52 -58.46
C LEU A 208 -2.01 -37.51 -57.89
N PRO A 209 -1.69 -38.33 -56.88
CA PRO A 209 -2.66 -39.20 -56.22
C PRO A 209 -3.92 -38.46 -55.74
N ILE A 210 -5.12 -39.04 -55.96
CA ILE A 210 -6.41 -38.45 -55.52
C ILE A 210 -6.55 -38.50 -54.00
N SER A 211 -6.06 -39.58 -53.38
CA SER A 211 -5.84 -39.70 -51.94
C SER A 211 -4.35 -39.91 -51.69
N PRO A 212 -3.84 -39.61 -50.49
CA PRO A 212 -2.52 -40.09 -50.09
C PRO A 212 -2.40 -41.62 -50.29
N PRO A 213 -1.22 -42.13 -50.68
CA PRO A 213 -0.97 -43.56 -50.71
C PRO A 213 -1.05 -44.14 -49.30
N ASN A 214 -1.81 -45.23 -49.14
CA ASN A 214 -1.78 -46.00 -47.90
C ASN A 214 -0.83 -47.18 -48.08
N TYR A 215 0.42 -46.98 -47.68
CA TYR A 215 1.47 -48.01 -47.63
C TYR A 215 1.09 -49.20 -46.73
N ASN A 216 0.08 -49.05 -45.87
CA ASN A 216 -0.39 -50.09 -44.98
C ASN A 216 -1.63 -50.85 -45.52
N ASP A 217 -2.10 -50.56 -46.74
CA ASP A 217 -3.31 -51.17 -47.29
C ASP A 217 -3.07 -52.55 -47.91
N LEU A 218 -3.37 -53.63 -47.18
CA LEU A 218 -3.32 -55.00 -47.71
C LEU A 218 -4.63 -55.47 -48.35
N LYS A 219 -5.66 -54.61 -48.48
CA LYS A 219 -6.99 -55.06 -48.92
C LYS A 219 -7.05 -55.49 -50.39
N TYR A 220 -6.01 -55.20 -51.19
CA TYR A 220 -5.86 -55.69 -52.56
C TYR A 220 -5.27 -57.09 -52.67
N THR A 221 -4.68 -57.66 -51.60
CA THR A 221 -4.14 -59.03 -51.64
C THR A 221 -5.29 -60.02 -51.53
N GLY A 222 -5.28 -61.11 -52.30
CA GLY A 222 -6.41 -62.03 -52.35
C GLY A 222 -6.45 -62.98 -53.54
N ASN A 223 -7.36 -63.94 -53.46
CA ASN A 223 -7.82 -64.70 -54.61
C ASN A 223 -8.90 -63.89 -55.33
N TYR A 224 -8.83 -63.80 -56.66
CA TYR A 224 -9.74 -63.00 -57.47
C TYR A 224 -10.30 -63.80 -58.65
N LEU A 225 -11.61 -63.66 -58.85
CA LEU A 225 -12.32 -64.05 -60.06
C LEU A 225 -12.72 -62.76 -60.78
N TRP A 226 -12.05 -62.44 -61.89
CA TRP A 226 -12.52 -61.41 -62.81
C TRP A 226 -13.53 -62.01 -63.77
N LYS A 227 -14.70 -61.37 -63.92
CA LYS A 227 -15.80 -61.84 -64.75
C LYS A 227 -16.21 -60.75 -65.74
N ASN A 228 -16.33 -61.12 -67.01
CA ASN A 228 -16.81 -60.28 -68.09
C ASN A 228 -17.90 -61.00 -68.92
N ASN A 229 -18.34 -60.38 -70.01
CA ASN A 229 -19.29 -60.97 -70.95
C ASN A 229 -18.77 -62.23 -71.70
N SER A 230 -17.48 -62.53 -71.65
CA SER A 230 -16.83 -63.65 -72.36
C SER A 230 -16.47 -64.84 -71.46
N GLY A 231 -16.35 -64.65 -70.15
CA GLY A 231 -15.97 -65.72 -69.23
C GLY A 231 -15.61 -65.23 -67.82
N GLY A 232 -14.94 -66.11 -67.07
CA GLY A 232 -14.40 -65.84 -65.75
C GLY A 232 -12.96 -66.33 -65.65
N TYR A 233 -12.04 -65.45 -65.24
CA TYR A 233 -10.61 -65.74 -65.13
C TYR A 233 -10.15 -65.65 -63.68
N LEU A 234 -9.38 -66.64 -63.24
CA LEU A 234 -8.81 -66.71 -61.89
C LEU A 234 -7.37 -66.18 -61.85
N PHE A 235 -7.04 -65.45 -60.79
CA PHE A 235 -5.67 -65.11 -60.38
C PHE A 235 -5.59 -64.86 -58.86
N THR A 236 -4.38 -64.88 -58.31
CA THR A 236 -4.07 -64.57 -56.91
C THR A 236 -3.07 -63.42 -56.87
N ILE A 237 -3.34 -62.43 -56.02
CA ILE A 237 -2.38 -61.36 -55.69
C ILE A 237 -1.90 -61.57 -54.26
N VAL A 238 -0.58 -61.55 -54.06
CA VAL A 238 0.08 -61.64 -52.76
C VAL A 238 1.03 -60.47 -52.57
N THR A 239 1.52 -60.25 -51.35
CA THR A 239 2.62 -59.32 -51.05
C THR A 239 3.81 -60.06 -50.45
N ARG A 240 5.01 -59.48 -50.58
CA ARG A 240 6.16 -59.84 -49.73
C ARG A 240 5.98 -59.21 -48.34
N PRO A 241 6.58 -59.79 -47.28
CA PRO A 241 6.57 -59.17 -45.97
C PRO A 241 7.69 -58.13 -45.80
N ALA A 242 7.35 -56.94 -45.34
CA ALA A 242 8.27 -55.89 -44.93
C ALA A 242 8.84 -56.19 -43.53
N LEU A 243 9.99 -56.87 -43.47
CA LEU A 243 10.63 -57.27 -42.21
C LEU A 243 11.55 -56.19 -41.62
N ARG A 244 11.65 -56.15 -40.28
CA ARG A 244 12.70 -55.42 -39.54
C ARG A 244 13.19 -56.22 -38.33
N VAL A 245 14.46 -56.08 -37.96
CA VAL A 245 14.99 -56.68 -36.71
C VAL A 245 14.72 -55.82 -35.48
N GLY A 246 14.75 -56.45 -34.30
CA GLY A 246 14.70 -55.76 -33.02
C GLY A 246 16.04 -55.12 -32.65
N LEU A 247 16.12 -53.79 -32.78
CA LEU A 247 17.34 -53.00 -32.55
C LEU A 247 17.90 -53.04 -31.10
N ASN A 248 17.19 -53.65 -30.15
CA ASN A 248 17.71 -53.88 -28.80
C ASN A 248 18.99 -54.74 -28.85
N GLY A 249 20.03 -54.31 -28.14
CA GLY A 249 21.34 -54.96 -28.18
C GLY A 249 22.15 -54.71 -29.46
N HIS A 250 21.72 -53.84 -30.37
CA HIS A 250 22.56 -53.40 -31.47
C HIS A 250 23.58 -52.36 -30.98
N TYR A 251 24.75 -52.30 -31.64
CA TYR A 251 25.69 -51.19 -31.49
C TYR A 251 26.09 -50.64 -32.84
N PHE A 252 26.50 -49.37 -32.83
CA PHE A 252 27.23 -48.79 -33.96
C PHE A 252 28.65 -49.33 -33.94
N ASP A 253 28.99 -50.19 -34.90
CA ASP A 253 30.30 -50.78 -35.04
C ASP A 253 31.32 -49.72 -35.50
N PRO A 254 32.33 -49.36 -34.68
CA PRO A 254 33.30 -48.33 -35.02
C PRO A 254 34.22 -48.72 -36.19
N GLN A 255 34.24 -50.00 -36.58
CA GLN A 255 35.04 -50.48 -37.72
C GLN A 255 34.29 -50.39 -39.06
N THR A 256 32.97 -50.51 -39.06
CA THR A 256 32.15 -50.60 -40.30
C THR A 256 31.12 -49.47 -40.46
N GLY A 257 30.84 -48.70 -39.41
CA GLY A 257 29.85 -47.61 -39.42
C GLY A 257 28.40 -48.09 -39.49
N LYS A 258 28.13 -49.36 -39.20
CA LYS A 258 26.79 -49.98 -39.26
C LYS A 258 26.25 -50.24 -37.86
N GLN A 259 24.92 -50.28 -37.74
CA GLN A 259 24.30 -50.95 -36.60
C GLN A 259 24.41 -52.47 -36.80
N ILE A 260 24.86 -53.18 -35.79
CA ILE A 260 25.07 -54.64 -35.78
C ILE A 260 24.50 -55.21 -34.48
N GLY A 261 23.61 -56.20 -34.59
CA GLY A 261 23.03 -56.91 -33.44
C GLY A 261 24.08 -57.72 -32.67
N GLN A 262 24.15 -57.56 -31.35
CA GLN A 262 25.09 -58.28 -30.48
C GLN A 262 24.34 -59.26 -29.56
N TYR A 263 24.73 -60.53 -29.57
CA TYR A 263 24.07 -61.61 -28.84
C TYR A 263 25.06 -62.38 -27.96
N TYR A 264 24.56 -63.01 -26.90
CA TYR A 264 25.39 -63.87 -26.06
C TYR A 264 25.51 -65.28 -26.67
N ILE A 265 26.70 -65.87 -26.64
CA ILE A 265 26.87 -67.29 -26.93
C ILE A 265 26.08 -68.14 -25.93
N GLY A 266 25.50 -69.25 -26.43
CA GLY A 266 24.74 -70.18 -25.60
C GLY A 266 23.79 -71.12 -26.34
N GLY A 267 23.57 -70.94 -27.65
CA GLY A 267 22.70 -71.80 -28.45
C GLY A 267 21.25 -71.34 -28.58
N ASN A 268 20.76 -70.55 -27.62
CA ASN A 268 19.34 -70.15 -27.54
C ASN A 268 19.09 -68.67 -27.86
N SER A 269 20.15 -67.86 -28.03
CA SER A 269 20.06 -66.43 -28.26
C SER A 269 19.69 -66.13 -29.73
N HIS A 270 18.41 -65.90 -30.00
CA HIS A 270 17.87 -65.67 -31.35
C HIS A 270 17.62 -64.17 -31.62
N PRO A 271 18.00 -63.64 -32.78
CA PRO A 271 17.57 -62.32 -33.23
C PRO A 271 16.05 -62.27 -33.44
N ARG A 272 15.43 -61.20 -32.98
CA ARG A 272 13.98 -60.96 -33.09
C ARG A 272 13.66 -60.31 -34.42
N VAL A 273 12.65 -60.84 -35.12
CA VAL A 273 12.19 -60.32 -36.41
C VAL A 273 10.74 -59.87 -36.24
N TYR A 274 10.47 -58.65 -36.65
CA TYR A 274 9.14 -58.06 -36.72
C TYR A 274 8.72 -58.00 -38.18
N ASP A 275 7.43 -58.20 -38.42
CA ASP A 275 6.81 -57.94 -39.72
C ASP A 275 5.93 -56.69 -39.61
N THR A 276 6.23 -55.73 -40.48
CA THR A 276 5.61 -54.40 -40.58
C THR A 276 4.78 -54.24 -41.86
N THR A 277 4.30 -55.35 -42.43
CA THR A 277 3.46 -55.36 -43.64
C THR A 277 2.05 -54.94 -43.32
N GLY A 278 1.57 -53.85 -43.91
CA GLY A 278 0.26 -53.31 -43.54
C GLY A 278 0.31 -52.54 -42.22
N GLU A 279 -0.79 -52.53 -41.47
CA GLU A 279 -0.86 -51.91 -40.12
C GLU A 279 -0.27 -52.82 -39.02
N ARG A 280 0.67 -53.71 -39.37
CA ARG A 280 1.28 -54.68 -38.44
C ARG A 280 2.45 -54.06 -37.69
N GLU A 281 2.53 -54.36 -36.40
CA GLU A 281 3.78 -54.38 -35.63
C GLU A 281 3.84 -55.67 -34.78
N TRP A 282 3.74 -56.83 -35.44
CA TRP A 282 3.84 -58.13 -34.75
C TRP A 282 5.28 -58.69 -34.81
N GLU A 283 5.68 -59.36 -33.74
CA GLU A 283 6.93 -60.12 -33.70
C GLU A 283 6.69 -61.55 -34.20
N HIS A 284 7.51 -62.00 -35.16
CA HIS A 284 7.55 -63.41 -35.51
C HIS A 284 8.18 -64.22 -34.38
N ASN A 285 7.43 -65.18 -33.86
CA ASN A 285 7.93 -66.12 -32.86
C ASN A 285 9.17 -66.87 -33.43
N PRO A 286 10.31 -66.91 -32.72
CA PRO A 286 11.46 -67.71 -33.15
C PRO A 286 11.12 -69.20 -33.32
N MET A 287 10.10 -69.71 -32.62
CA MET A 287 9.56 -71.06 -32.77
C MET A 287 8.81 -71.30 -34.09
N THR A 288 8.57 -70.27 -34.91
CA THR A 288 8.00 -70.40 -36.26
C THR A 288 8.97 -69.96 -37.36
N SER A 289 10.26 -69.85 -37.04
CA SER A 289 11.29 -69.29 -37.92
C SER A 289 12.49 -70.23 -38.08
N MET A 290 13.20 -70.13 -39.21
CA MET A 290 14.45 -70.86 -39.47
C MET A 290 15.60 -69.88 -39.55
N TYR A 291 16.75 -70.19 -38.94
CA TYR A 291 17.94 -69.33 -38.94
C TYR A 291 19.18 -70.09 -39.42
N ARG A 292 20.04 -69.43 -40.18
CA ARG A 292 21.37 -69.90 -40.58
C ARG A 292 22.39 -68.80 -40.27
N PHE A 293 23.44 -69.11 -39.52
CA PHE A 293 24.51 -68.18 -39.16
C PHE A 293 25.81 -68.65 -39.80
N ASN A 294 26.19 -68.08 -40.94
CA ASN A 294 27.47 -68.37 -41.60
C ASN A 294 28.56 -67.50 -40.99
N GLY A 295 29.61 -68.10 -40.44
CA GLY A 295 30.71 -67.33 -39.83
C GLY A 295 31.43 -66.43 -40.84
N ILE A 296 31.77 -65.22 -40.41
CA ILE A 296 32.57 -64.23 -41.15
C ILE A 296 33.99 -64.22 -40.60
N THR A 297 34.13 -64.12 -39.27
CA THR A 297 35.43 -64.23 -38.57
C THR A 297 35.74 -65.65 -38.08
N THR A 298 34.90 -66.63 -38.42
CA THR A 298 35.11 -68.05 -38.09
C THR A 298 34.63 -68.93 -39.25
N ASN A 299 35.20 -70.12 -39.42
CA ASN A 299 34.79 -71.06 -40.46
C ASN A 299 33.55 -71.91 -40.08
N ASN A 300 32.81 -71.51 -39.04
CA ASN A 300 31.66 -72.27 -38.52
C ASN A 300 30.34 -71.75 -39.11
N THR A 301 29.51 -72.66 -39.63
CA THR A 301 28.09 -72.36 -39.88
C THR A 301 27.22 -73.03 -38.82
N PHE A 302 26.26 -72.28 -38.29
CA PHE A 302 25.23 -72.77 -37.38
C PHE A 302 23.85 -72.71 -38.05
N TYR A 303 22.95 -73.62 -37.67
CA TYR A 303 21.59 -73.77 -38.21
C TYR A 303 20.59 -73.93 -37.06
N SER A 304 19.48 -73.20 -37.05
CA SER A 304 18.50 -73.24 -35.97
C SER A 304 17.08 -73.37 -36.52
N ILE A 305 16.31 -74.31 -35.98
CA ILE A 305 14.87 -74.48 -36.22
C ILE A 305 14.20 -74.65 -34.84
N PRO A 306 13.97 -73.57 -34.08
CA PRO A 306 13.55 -73.67 -32.68
C PRO A 306 12.21 -74.40 -32.50
N GLY A 307 11.30 -74.24 -33.47
CA GLY A 307 10.00 -74.91 -33.49
C GLY A 307 10.03 -76.43 -33.64
N ARG A 308 11.13 -77.02 -34.12
CA ARG A 308 11.23 -78.45 -34.46
C ARG A 308 11.81 -79.22 -33.26
N PRO A 309 11.02 -80.03 -32.53
CA PRO A 309 11.47 -80.69 -31.31
C PRO A 309 12.75 -81.52 -31.53
N GLY A 310 13.74 -81.31 -30.67
CA GLY A 310 15.03 -81.99 -30.73
C GLY A 310 16.03 -81.43 -31.76
N TYR A 311 15.62 -80.64 -32.76
CA TYR A 311 16.56 -80.12 -33.78
C TYR A 311 17.69 -79.32 -33.15
N ASN A 312 17.33 -78.29 -32.38
CA ASN A 312 18.25 -77.35 -31.71
C ASN A 312 19.13 -77.95 -30.60
N ASN A 313 18.96 -79.24 -30.29
CA ASN A 313 19.78 -79.96 -29.33
C ASN A 313 20.53 -81.16 -29.94
N SER A 314 20.36 -81.41 -31.25
CA SER A 314 20.88 -82.63 -31.90
C SER A 314 22.37 -82.60 -32.22
N THR A 315 22.99 -81.44 -32.48
CA THR A 315 24.44 -81.29 -32.69
C THR A 315 24.97 -79.93 -32.19
N PRO A 316 26.29 -79.75 -32.01
CA PRO A 316 26.87 -78.45 -31.65
C PRO A 316 26.54 -77.30 -32.63
N TYR A 317 26.38 -77.61 -33.91
CA TYR A 317 26.09 -76.63 -34.97
C TYR A 317 24.59 -76.42 -35.21
N ARG A 318 23.72 -77.30 -34.72
CA ARG A 318 22.26 -77.14 -34.83
C ARG A 318 21.72 -76.36 -33.63
N LYS A 319 21.92 -75.03 -33.62
CA LYS A 319 21.46 -74.02 -32.63
C LYS A 319 21.94 -72.63 -33.07
N THR A 320 21.83 -71.59 -32.24
CA THR A 320 22.55 -70.33 -32.48
C THR A 320 24.03 -70.43 -32.05
N PRO A 321 24.92 -69.52 -32.48
CA PRO A 321 26.35 -69.65 -32.21
C PRO A 321 26.74 -69.89 -30.74
N THR A 322 27.63 -70.85 -30.53
CA THR A 322 28.26 -71.14 -29.22
C THR A 322 29.74 -70.76 -29.18
N ILE A 323 30.23 -70.05 -30.20
CA ILE A 323 31.62 -69.60 -30.36
C ILE A 323 31.60 -68.10 -30.66
N PRO A 324 32.38 -67.24 -29.97
CA PRO A 324 32.42 -65.82 -30.27
C PRO A 324 32.86 -65.51 -31.71
N GLY A 325 32.22 -64.53 -32.35
CA GLY A 325 32.57 -64.09 -33.70
C GLY A 325 31.49 -63.24 -34.38
N ARG A 326 31.82 -62.69 -35.55
CA ARG A 326 30.86 -62.10 -36.50
C ARG A 326 30.29 -63.19 -37.40
N TYR A 327 28.99 -63.17 -37.66
CA TYR A 327 28.26 -64.12 -38.49
C TYR A 327 27.31 -63.39 -39.43
N LYS A 328 27.20 -63.83 -40.69
CA LYS A 328 26.08 -63.48 -41.56
C LYS A 328 24.89 -64.36 -41.19
N MET A 329 23.88 -63.78 -40.56
CA MET A 329 22.58 -64.38 -40.37
C MET A 329 21.79 -64.35 -41.69
N THR A 330 21.15 -65.45 -42.02
CA THR A 330 19.95 -65.52 -42.86
C THR A 330 18.82 -66.04 -41.97
N VAL A 331 17.67 -65.37 -41.90
CA VAL A 331 16.48 -65.86 -41.20
C VAL A 331 15.29 -65.90 -42.17
N GLN A 332 14.52 -67.00 -42.12
CA GLN A 332 13.26 -67.14 -42.83
C GLN A 332 12.11 -67.23 -41.83
N VAL A 333 11.11 -66.36 -41.97
CA VAL A 333 9.88 -66.33 -41.18
C VAL A 333 8.69 -66.89 -41.96
N ARG A 334 7.71 -67.45 -41.26
CA ARG A 334 6.58 -68.18 -41.84
C ARG A 334 5.60 -67.27 -42.60
N GLU A 335 4.98 -67.82 -43.64
CA GLU A 335 3.88 -67.22 -44.40
C GLU A 335 2.67 -66.80 -43.55
N ASP A 336 1.89 -65.82 -44.04
CA ASP A 336 0.52 -65.58 -43.59
C ASP A 336 -0.46 -65.94 -44.72
N VAL A 337 -0.93 -67.19 -44.69
CA VAL A 337 -1.92 -67.74 -45.61
C VAL A 337 -3.27 -67.01 -45.54
N SER A 338 -3.59 -66.33 -44.42
CA SER A 338 -4.89 -65.66 -44.21
C SER A 338 -4.97 -64.27 -44.84
N GLN A 339 -3.85 -63.55 -44.90
CA GLN A 339 -3.76 -62.19 -45.47
C GLN A 339 -2.89 -62.14 -46.75
N PHE A 340 -2.64 -63.29 -47.36
CA PHE A 340 -1.95 -63.41 -48.66
C PHE A 340 -0.53 -62.82 -48.65
N ILE A 341 0.24 -63.14 -47.60
CA ILE A 341 1.64 -62.71 -47.44
C ILE A 341 2.55 -63.93 -47.57
N LEU A 342 3.58 -63.82 -48.42
CA LEU A 342 4.62 -64.84 -48.60
C LEU A 342 5.49 -65.01 -47.34
N PRO A 343 6.25 -66.12 -47.20
CA PRO A 343 7.35 -66.19 -46.24
C PRO A 343 8.32 -65.02 -46.44
N GLY A 344 8.92 -64.55 -45.35
CA GLY A 344 9.90 -63.47 -45.38
C GLY A 344 11.32 -63.98 -45.20
N ILE A 345 12.30 -63.35 -45.85
CA ILE A 345 13.72 -63.61 -45.66
C ILE A 345 14.41 -62.30 -45.27
N TRP A 346 15.22 -62.33 -44.21
CA TRP A 346 16.10 -61.22 -43.80
C TRP A 346 17.54 -61.71 -43.69
N GLU A 347 18.50 -60.85 -44.07
CA GLU A 347 19.93 -61.15 -43.95
C GLU A 347 20.70 -59.98 -43.32
N GLU A 348 21.59 -60.30 -42.37
CA GLU A 348 22.32 -59.30 -41.60
C GLU A 348 23.67 -59.82 -41.10
N GLU A 349 24.57 -58.92 -40.72
CA GLU A 349 25.75 -59.25 -39.92
C GLU A 349 25.43 -59.10 -38.43
N VAL A 350 25.75 -60.12 -37.63
CA VAL A 350 25.52 -60.14 -36.18
C VAL A 350 26.76 -60.63 -35.43
N ILE A 351 27.00 -60.08 -34.25
CA ILE A 351 28.07 -60.50 -33.34
C ILE A 351 27.51 -61.45 -32.28
N TYR A 352 28.24 -62.53 -31.99
CA TYR A 352 28.05 -63.35 -30.80
C TYR A 352 29.29 -63.24 -29.90
N MET A 353 29.08 -63.04 -28.59
CA MET A 353 30.17 -62.86 -27.61
C MET A 353 29.90 -63.55 -26.26
N ASN A 354 30.90 -63.56 -25.37
CA ASN A 354 30.80 -64.13 -24.03
C ASN A 354 29.78 -63.37 -23.14
N ARG A 355 29.30 -64.00 -22.05
CA ARG A 355 28.37 -63.37 -21.11
C ARG A 355 29.07 -62.36 -20.19
N GLY A 356 28.45 -61.20 -20.01
CA GLY A 356 29.01 -60.03 -19.33
C GLY A 356 28.34 -58.76 -19.85
N TYR A 357 28.92 -57.59 -19.54
CA TYR A 357 28.36 -56.29 -19.93
C TYR A 357 29.37 -55.45 -20.71
N ARG A 358 28.89 -54.69 -21.69
CA ARG A 358 29.63 -53.56 -22.26
C ARG A 358 29.78 -52.50 -21.17
N THR A 359 31.02 -52.17 -20.81
CA THR A 359 31.29 -51.33 -19.63
C THR A 359 31.79 -49.95 -20.01
N LYS A 360 31.30 -48.91 -19.33
CA LYS A 360 31.81 -47.53 -19.41
C LYS A 360 31.93 -46.88 -18.03
N PHE A 361 32.86 -45.96 -17.92
CA PHE A 361 33.14 -45.19 -16.70
C PHE A 361 32.75 -43.73 -16.90
N VAL A 362 32.00 -43.16 -15.96
CA VAL A 362 31.62 -41.75 -15.96
C VAL A 362 31.82 -41.14 -14.58
N GLN A 363 31.94 -39.82 -14.50
CA GLN A 363 31.86 -39.04 -13.28
C GLN A 363 30.63 -38.13 -13.27
N LYS A 364 30.13 -37.85 -12.08
CA LYS A 364 28.93 -37.03 -11.86
C LYS A 364 29.15 -36.11 -10.65
N VAL A 365 29.11 -34.80 -10.86
CA VAL A 365 29.29 -33.77 -9.82
C VAL A 365 27.92 -33.21 -9.44
N ASP A 366 27.58 -33.20 -8.14
CA ASP A 366 26.33 -32.63 -7.59
C ASP A 366 25.03 -33.11 -8.29
N GLY A 367 25.06 -34.33 -8.85
CA GLY A 367 23.94 -34.91 -9.61
C GLY A 367 23.76 -34.38 -11.04
N ALA A 368 24.65 -33.49 -11.52
CA ALA A 368 24.61 -32.88 -12.85
C ALA A 368 24.92 -33.88 -14.00
N ASN A 369 25.17 -33.35 -15.21
CA ASN A 369 25.45 -34.17 -16.40
C ASN A 369 26.70 -35.06 -16.20
N GLU A 370 26.63 -36.27 -16.75
CA GLU A 370 27.69 -37.28 -16.68
C GLU A 370 28.80 -36.96 -17.70
N LYS A 371 30.06 -36.98 -17.24
CA LYS A 371 31.25 -36.88 -18.11
C LYS A 371 31.95 -38.24 -18.15
N GLU A 372 32.22 -38.76 -19.34
CA GLU A 372 32.99 -39.99 -19.50
C GLU A 372 34.42 -39.83 -18.96
N LEU A 373 34.91 -40.86 -18.27
CA LEU A 373 36.23 -40.89 -17.65
C LEU A 373 37.25 -41.48 -18.63
N THR A 374 38.29 -40.71 -18.90
CA THR A 374 39.35 -41.02 -19.88
C THR A 374 40.64 -41.41 -19.18
N GLU A 375 41.64 -41.88 -19.94
CA GLU A 375 42.98 -42.25 -19.44
C GLU A 375 43.66 -41.16 -18.58
N THR A 376 43.34 -39.88 -18.80
CA THR A 376 43.89 -38.74 -18.05
C THR A 376 43.12 -38.39 -16.76
N ASP A 377 41.95 -38.99 -16.56
CA ASP A 377 41.11 -38.79 -15.36
C ASP A 377 41.40 -39.81 -14.25
N TRP A 378 42.48 -40.59 -14.38
CA TRP A 378 42.95 -41.55 -13.39
C TRP A 378 44.27 -41.07 -12.75
N ASN A 379 44.57 -41.55 -11.56
CA ASN A 379 45.87 -41.30 -10.92
C ASN A 379 46.94 -42.26 -11.47
N ASP A 380 48.21 -41.85 -11.47
CA ASP A 380 49.30 -42.66 -11.98
C ASP A 380 49.40 -44.00 -11.23
N GLY A 381 49.37 -45.11 -11.97
CA GLY A 381 49.34 -46.46 -11.41
C GLY A 381 48.00 -46.92 -10.82
N GLN A 382 46.96 -46.08 -10.81
CA GLN A 382 45.63 -46.40 -10.28
C GLN A 382 44.57 -46.34 -11.39
N LYS A 383 44.52 -47.39 -12.21
CA LYS A 383 43.48 -47.60 -13.24
C LYS A 383 42.57 -48.79 -12.87
N PRO A 384 41.34 -48.87 -13.41
CA PRO A 384 40.52 -50.07 -13.30
C PRO A 384 41.21 -51.31 -13.85
N ASP A 385 40.81 -52.49 -13.38
CA ASP A 385 41.24 -53.76 -13.98
C ASP A 385 40.89 -53.81 -15.48
N PRO A 386 41.74 -54.43 -16.32
CA PRO A 386 41.57 -54.41 -17.77
C PRO A 386 40.30 -55.16 -18.23
N PHE A 387 39.66 -54.60 -19.26
CA PHE A 387 38.55 -55.25 -19.97
C PHE A 387 38.94 -56.60 -20.60
N ASP A 388 37.96 -57.42 -20.94
CA ASP A 388 38.20 -58.73 -21.57
C ASP A 388 38.91 -58.58 -22.92
N LYS A 389 40.21 -58.88 -22.92
CA LYS A 389 41.08 -58.75 -24.08
C LYS A 389 40.53 -59.45 -25.32
N ASN A 390 39.98 -60.66 -25.20
CA ASN A 390 39.45 -61.38 -26.36
C ASN A 390 38.26 -60.66 -27.01
N THR A 391 37.36 -60.08 -26.20
CA THR A 391 36.22 -59.30 -26.68
C THR A 391 36.68 -57.95 -27.28
N LYS A 392 37.70 -57.31 -26.69
CA LYS A 392 38.32 -56.08 -27.22
C LYS A 392 39.04 -56.30 -28.55
N ASP A 393 39.86 -57.35 -28.65
CA ASP A 393 40.64 -57.70 -29.84
C ASP A 393 39.74 -58.11 -31.03
N LEU A 394 38.63 -58.80 -30.78
CA LEU A 394 37.71 -59.28 -31.84
C LEU A 394 36.70 -58.24 -32.33
N PHE A 395 36.24 -57.33 -31.45
CA PHE A 395 35.08 -56.46 -31.74
C PHE A 395 35.30 -54.97 -31.43
N GLY A 396 36.43 -54.61 -30.79
CA GLY A 396 36.70 -53.24 -30.31
C GLY A 396 35.96 -52.84 -29.04
N ILE A 397 35.16 -53.73 -28.45
CA ILE A 397 34.22 -53.43 -27.35
C ILE A 397 34.88 -53.59 -25.98
N ASP A 398 34.71 -52.58 -25.12
CA ASP A 398 35.11 -52.62 -23.72
C ASP A 398 34.07 -53.39 -22.90
N PHE A 399 34.51 -54.47 -22.27
CA PHE A 399 33.62 -55.52 -21.79
C PHE A 399 34.12 -56.16 -20.49
N TYR A 400 33.25 -56.30 -19.50
CA TYR A 400 33.51 -57.09 -18.30
C TYR A 400 32.65 -58.36 -18.29
N LEU A 401 33.33 -59.52 -18.34
CA LEU A 401 32.74 -60.85 -18.18
C LEU A 401 32.06 -60.98 -16.81
N GLN A 402 30.90 -61.64 -16.79
CA GLN A 402 30.24 -62.06 -15.54
C GLN A 402 31.10 -63.04 -14.74
N ASN A 403 30.77 -63.21 -13.45
CA ASN A 403 31.45 -64.14 -12.52
C ASN A 403 32.95 -63.86 -12.29
N LYS A 404 33.42 -62.65 -12.61
CA LYS A 404 34.72 -62.11 -12.18
C LYS A 404 34.50 -60.89 -11.30
N ASP A 405 35.43 -60.65 -10.40
CA ASP A 405 35.51 -59.42 -9.59
C ASP A 405 36.59 -58.52 -10.21
N TYR A 406 36.33 -57.22 -10.29
CA TYR A 406 37.19 -56.21 -10.91
C TYR A 406 37.46 -55.06 -9.93
N LYS A 407 38.72 -54.69 -9.78
CA LYS A 407 39.17 -53.58 -8.94
C LYS A 407 39.00 -52.25 -9.66
N ILE A 408 38.31 -51.31 -9.01
CA ILE A 408 37.99 -49.97 -9.50
C ILE A 408 38.59 -48.94 -8.52
N PRO A 409 39.59 -48.13 -8.91
CA PRO A 409 40.15 -47.10 -8.03
C PRO A 409 39.26 -45.85 -7.96
N ILE A 410 39.68 -44.85 -7.18
CA ILE A 410 39.07 -43.52 -7.19
C ILE A 410 39.66 -42.72 -8.38
N PRO A 411 38.85 -41.99 -9.17
CA PRO A 411 39.38 -41.12 -10.22
C PRO A 411 40.21 -39.95 -9.65
N LYS A 412 40.93 -39.26 -10.53
CA LYS A 412 41.65 -38.03 -10.21
C LYS A 412 40.68 -36.85 -10.16
N TYR A 413 40.67 -36.11 -9.06
CA TYR A 413 39.79 -34.96 -8.87
C TYR A 413 40.46 -33.81 -8.11
N ASP A 414 39.83 -32.63 -8.13
CA ASP A 414 40.29 -31.47 -7.35
C ASP A 414 39.77 -31.57 -5.91
N GLU A 415 40.60 -32.12 -5.03
CA GLU A 415 40.30 -32.25 -3.59
C GLU A 415 40.02 -30.92 -2.89
N SER A 416 40.44 -29.77 -3.44
CA SER A 416 40.13 -28.45 -2.87
C SER A 416 38.70 -27.97 -3.16
N LYS A 417 38.07 -28.55 -4.20
CA LYS A 417 36.71 -28.20 -4.64
C LYS A 417 35.68 -29.28 -4.36
N TYR A 418 36.06 -30.55 -4.38
CA TYR A 418 35.13 -31.67 -4.33
C TYR A 418 35.45 -32.69 -3.22
N ILE A 419 34.46 -33.51 -2.90
CA ILE A 419 34.53 -34.71 -2.08
C ILE A 419 34.04 -35.88 -2.95
N PHE A 420 34.75 -37.01 -2.92
CA PHE A 420 34.31 -38.24 -3.57
C PHE A 420 33.37 -39.04 -2.65
N GLU A 421 32.20 -39.43 -3.17
CA GLU A 421 31.12 -40.07 -2.41
C GLU A 421 30.90 -41.55 -2.80
N GLY A 422 31.83 -42.14 -3.55
CA GLY A 422 31.81 -43.55 -3.94
C GLY A 422 31.34 -43.82 -5.37
N TRP A 423 31.22 -45.12 -5.70
CA TRP A 423 30.84 -45.60 -7.02
C TRP A 423 29.42 -46.18 -7.03
N GLN A 424 28.54 -45.57 -7.82
CA GLN A 424 27.24 -46.14 -8.19
C GLN A 424 27.39 -46.91 -9.51
N VAL A 425 26.80 -48.09 -9.64
CA VAL A 425 26.78 -48.87 -10.89
C VAL A 425 25.35 -49.06 -11.37
N GLU A 426 25.12 -48.75 -12.64
CA GLU A 426 23.86 -48.95 -13.35
C GLU A 426 24.03 -50.07 -14.38
N GLU A 427 23.43 -51.24 -14.12
CA GLU A 427 23.41 -52.38 -15.04
C GLU A 427 22.07 -52.43 -15.77
N GLN A 428 22.09 -52.55 -17.10
CA GLN A 428 20.89 -52.82 -17.88
C GLN A 428 20.37 -54.23 -17.60
N TYR A 429 19.05 -54.42 -17.72
CA TYR A 429 18.38 -55.70 -17.59
C TYR A 429 17.20 -55.77 -18.56
N TRP A 430 17.11 -56.84 -19.34
CA TRP A 430 16.00 -57.06 -20.26
C TRP A 430 14.78 -57.65 -19.54
N ASN A 431 13.59 -57.12 -19.84
CA ASN A 431 12.31 -57.62 -19.36
C ASN A 431 11.46 -57.97 -20.59
N ASP A 432 10.89 -59.17 -20.60
CA ASP A 432 10.02 -59.66 -21.67
C ASP A 432 8.67 -58.92 -21.70
N TYR A 433 7.75 -59.36 -22.57
CA TYR A 433 6.42 -58.78 -22.76
C TYR A 433 5.72 -58.46 -21.43
N SER A 434 5.22 -57.23 -21.29
CA SER A 434 4.40 -56.81 -20.16
C SER A 434 3.33 -55.79 -20.60
N ILE A 435 2.34 -55.54 -19.73
CA ILE A 435 1.29 -54.56 -19.99
C ILE A 435 1.93 -53.17 -20.14
N GLY A 436 1.73 -52.54 -21.30
CA GLY A 436 2.36 -51.26 -21.68
C GLY A 436 3.66 -51.41 -22.49
N TYR A 437 4.29 -52.58 -22.50
CA TYR A 437 5.50 -52.87 -23.27
C TYR A 437 5.29 -54.11 -24.15
N PRO A 438 4.56 -53.99 -25.28
CA PRO A 438 4.16 -55.12 -26.12
C PRO A 438 5.33 -55.85 -26.81
N HIS A 439 6.54 -55.31 -26.71
CA HIS A 439 7.77 -55.93 -27.23
C HIS A 439 8.82 -56.17 -26.13
N GLY A 440 8.48 -55.99 -24.85
CA GLY A 440 9.42 -55.95 -23.73
C GLY A 440 10.24 -54.65 -23.68
N HIS A 441 11.07 -54.50 -22.65
CA HIS A 441 11.84 -53.27 -22.40
C HIS A 441 13.10 -53.49 -21.55
N ILE A 442 14.07 -52.59 -21.67
CA ILE A 442 15.24 -52.53 -20.79
C ILE A 442 14.89 -51.70 -19.54
N THR A 443 15.20 -52.24 -18.35
CA THR A 443 15.28 -51.47 -17.10
C THR A 443 16.73 -51.33 -16.65
N ILE A 444 16.99 -50.40 -15.72
CA ILE A 444 18.29 -50.23 -15.08
C ILE A 444 18.19 -50.74 -13.63
N LYS A 445 19.18 -51.53 -13.22
CA LYS A 445 19.38 -52.00 -11.84
C LYS A 445 20.59 -51.29 -11.26
N THR A 446 20.37 -50.52 -10.20
CA THR A 446 21.39 -49.70 -9.55
C THR A 446 21.95 -50.41 -8.32
N LYS A 447 23.27 -50.40 -8.14
CA LYS A 447 23.96 -50.88 -6.93
C LYS A 447 25.16 -50.01 -6.58
N GLU A 448 25.40 -49.81 -5.29
CA GLU A 448 26.59 -49.11 -4.78
C GLU A 448 27.75 -50.09 -4.63
N LEU A 449 28.99 -49.63 -4.86
CA LEU A 449 30.19 -50.40 -4.55
C LEU A 449 30.70 -50.03 -3.14
N ASN A 450 31.11 -51.05 -2.39
CA ASN A 450 31.78 -50.86 -1.11
C ASN A 450 33.28 -50.59 -1.31
N ALA A 451 33.85 -49.75 -0.44
CA ALA A 451 35.28 -49.53 -0.38
C ALA A 451 36.00 -50.74 0.24
N ASN A 452 37.11 -51.13 -0.36
CA ASN A 452 38.08 -52.09 0.12
C ASN A 452 39.03 -51.41 1.14
N ASN A 453 39.72 -52.21 1.95
CA ASN A 453 40.70 -51.72 2.94
C ASN A 453 41.92 -50.98 2.32
N ASP A 454 42.09 -51.03 0.99
CA ASP A 454 43.16 -50.34 0.24
C ASP A 454 42.69 -49.04 -0.44
N GLY A 455 41.46 -48.58 -0.15
CA GLY A 455 40.87 -47.37 -0.73
C GLY A 455 40.29 -47.54 -2.14
N THR A 456 40.35 -48.74 -2.73
CA THR A 456 39.69 -49.04 -4.01
C THR A 456 38.33 -49.71 -3.80
N TYR A 457 37.61 -49.99 -4.88
CA TYR A 457 36.25 -50.55 -4.86
C TYR A 457 36.21 -51.84 -5.69
N THR A 458 35.34 -52.79 -5.34
CA THR A 458 35.23 -54.06 -6.06
C THR A 458 33.91 -54.12 -6.83
N TYR A 459 33.97 -54.15 -8.16
CA TYR A 459 32.81 -54.38 -9.03
C TYR A 459 32.72 -55.85 -9.43
N ARG A 460 31.55 -56.46 -9.23
CA ARG A 460 31.19 -57.77 -9.75
C ARG A 460 29.97 -57.64 -10.66
N PRO A 461 30.07 -57.95 -11.97
CA PRO A 461 28.92 -57.90 -12.86
C PRO A 461 27.88 -58.95 -12.50
N THR A 462 26.60 -58.58 -12.57
CA THR A 462 25.48 -59.49 -12.26
C THR A 462 25.38 -60.63 -13.26
N THR A 463 24.89 -61.80 -12.85
CA THR A 463 24.76 -62.96 -13.73
C THR A 463 23.69 -62.74 -14.80
N ILE A 464 24.09 -62.83 -16.07
CA ILE A 464 23.21 -62.90 -17.25
C ILE A 464 22.48 -64.25 -17.22
N ASP A 465 21.15 -64.24 -17.21
CA ASP A 465 20.27 -65.42 -17.20
C ASP A 465 19.92 -65.93 -18.62
N ALA A 466 18.89 -66.78 -18.77
CA ALA A 466 18.48 -67.33 -20.05
C ALA A 466 17.58 -66.38 -20.89
N ASN A 467 16.89 -65.43 -20.26
CA ASN A 467 16.00 -64.46 -20.88
C ASN A 467 16.77 -63.22 -21.37
N GLN A 468 17.97 -62.99 -20.84
CA GLN A 468 18.94 -62.02 -21.37
C GLN A 468 19.73 -62.66 -22.53
N TYR A 469 19.27 -62.49 -23.78
CA TYR A 469 19.89 -63.07 -24.99
C TYR A 469 20.77 -62.09 -25.80
N PHE A 470 20.57 -60.78 -25.65
CA PHE A 470 21.36 -59.74 -26.32
C PHE A 470 22.26 -58.98 -25.34
N VAL A 471 23.32 -58.34 -25.84
CA VAL A 471 24.36 -57.72 -25.00
C VAL A 471 23.88 -56.44 -24.31
N LEU A 472 24.10 -56.38 -23.00
CA LEU A 472 23.67 -55.31 -22.09
C LEU A 472 24.83 -54.41 -21.64
N GLU A 473 24.53 -53.18 -21.22
CA GLU A 473 25.52 -52.24 -20.67
C GLU A 473 25.61 -52.25 -19.13
N ALA A 474 26.80 -51.92 -18.63
CA ALA A 474 27.05 -51.50 -17.25
C ALA A 474 27.76 -50.15 -17.23
N LYS A 475 27.22 -49.17 -16.51
CA LYS A 475 27.79 -47.83 -16.36
C LYS A 475 28.23 -47.62 -14.92
N LEU A 476 29.52 -47.43 -14.69
CA LEU A 476 30.09 -47.10 -13.38
C LEU A 476 30.19 -45.59 -13.26
N ILE A 477 29.59 -45.02 -12.22
CA ILE A 477 29.45 -43.59 -11.95
C ILE A 477 30.25 -43.23 -10.70
N ALA A 478 31.33 -42.48 -10.86
CA ALA A 478 32.04 -41.83 -9.76
C ALA A 478 31.22 -40.62 -9.29
N LYS A 479 30.73 -40.67 -8.05
CA LYS A 479 29.95 -39.57 -7.47
C LYS A 479 30.87 -38.58 -6.77
N PHE A 480 30.71 -37.31 -7.11
CA PHE A 480 31.42 -36.19 -6.50
C PHE A 480 30.42 -35.14 -6.02
N ARG A 481 30.72 -34.51 -4.89
CA ARG A 481 29.96 -33.38 -4.35
C ARG A 481 30.87 -32.17 -4.18
N THR A 482 30.39 -30.97 -4.50
CA THR A 482 31.11 -29.73 -4.23
C THR A 482 31.21 -29.48 -2.73
N ARG A 483 32.40 -29.12 -2.26
CA ARG A 483 32.65 -28.69 -0.88
C ARG A 483 31.90 -27.39 -0.60
N LYS A 484 31.19 -27.36 0.53
CA LYS A 484 30.53 -26.14 1.01
C LYS A 484 31.59 -25.07 1.32
N THR A 485 31.29 -23.82 1.02
CA THR A 485 32.14 -22.68 1.41
C THR A 485 31.36 -21.60 2.13
N ASN A 486 32.00 -20.91 3.07
CA ASN A 486 31.42 -19.78 3.78
C ASN A 486 32.41 -18.61 3.78
N THR A 487 32.05 -17.51 3.11
CA THR A 487 32.78 -16.25 3.18
C THR A 487 32.30 -15.50 4.41
N VAL A 488 33.09 -15.50 5.47
CA VAL A 488 32.81 -14.76 6.70
C VAL A 488 33.31 -13.34 6.50
N ASN A 489 32.41 -12.36 6.54
CA ASN A 489 32.70 -10.94 6.38
C ASN A 489 32.54 -10.24 7.73
N VAL A 490 33.50 -9.40 8.11
CA VAL A 490 33.47 -8.61 9.35
C VAL A 490 33.44 -7.13 9.02
N SER A 491 32.42 -6.44 9.52
CA SER A 491 32.39 -4.98 9.62
C SER A 491 32.52 -4.55 11.08
N LEU A 492 33.03 -3.34 11.31
CA LEU A 492 32.90 -2.66 12.60
C LEU A 492 31.43 -2.27 12.81
N ASN A 493 31.04 -2.09 14.07
CA ASN A 493 29.71 -1.65 14.46
C ASN A 493 29.80 -0.94 15.82
N PHE A 494 29.23 0.25 15.93
CA PHE A 494 29.39 1.11 17.12
C PHE A 494 28.04 1.33 17.81
N ILE A 495 27.96 0.98 19.10
CA ILE A 495 26.75 1.14 19.91
C ILE A 495 26.97 2.13 21.06
N ASN A 496 25.88 2.79 21.47
CA ASN A 496 25.89 3.90 22.45
C ASN A 496 26.77 5.10 22.05
N ASP A 497 27.09 5.24 20.76
CA ASP A 497 28.09 6.18 20.25
C ASP A 497 27.46 7.27 19.36
N ASN A 498 27.34 8.47 19.90
CA ASN A 498 26.96 9.67 19.14
C ASN A 498 28.16 10.61 18.95
N SER A 499 29.41 10.12 19.00
CA SER A 499 30.63 10.93 18.96
C SER A 499 30.75 11.83 17.74
N GLY A 500 30.39 11.30 16.56
CA GLY A 500 30.64 11.94 15.26
C GLY A 500 32.03 11.64 14.68
N LEU A 501 32.88 10.89 15.39
CA LEU A 501 34.17 10.42 14.89
C LEU A 501 33.98 9.38 13.77
N SER A 502 34.94 9.29 12.86
CA SER A 502 34.99 8.22 11.84
C SER A 502 35.34 6.86 12.48
N GLU A 503 35.07 5.75 11.77
CA GLU A 503 35.33 4.41 12.32
C GLU A 503 36.81 4.20 12.67
N THR A 504 37.72 4.65 11.79
CA THR A 504 39.17 4.47 11.92
C THR A 504 39.79 5.26 13.08
N GLU A 505 39.11 6.29 13.58
CA GLU A 505 39.46 7.02 14.82
C GLU A 505 39.03 6.29 16.10
N LYS A 506 38.19 5.25 15.99
CA LYS A 506 37.68 4.45 17.11
C LYS A 506 38.30 3.05 17.14
N ALA A 507 38.29 2.35 16.00
CA ALA A 507 38.75 0.99 15.85
C ALA A 507 39.19 0.66 14.41
N THR A 508 39.97 -0.40 14.23
CA THR A 508 40.33 -0.95 12.91
C THR A 508 40.37 -2.48 12.97
N VAL A 509 39.87 -3.18 11.95
CA VAL A 509 39.98 -4.65 11.83
C VAL A 509 41.12 -5.06 10.89
N SER A 510 41.83 -6.15 11.18
CA SER A 510 43.00 -6.63 10.43
C SER A 510 42.70 -7.11 9.01
N THR A 511 41.54 -7.74 8.81
CA THR A 511 40.96 -8.13 7.51
C THR A 511 39.44 -8.00 7.61
N SER A 512 38.77 -7.67 6.52
CA SER A 512 37.30 -7.61 6.44
C SER A 512 36.66 -8.92 5.97
N SER A 513 37.43 -9.89 5.49
CA SER A 513 36.89 -11.16 4.98
C SER A 513 37.85 -12.34 5.16
N ILE A 514 37.28 -13.53 5.47
CA ILE A 514 37.96 -14.83 5.57
C ILE A 514 37.06 -15.89 4.91
N LYS A 515 37.59 -16.69 3.98
CA LYS A 515 36.86 -17.79 3.35
C LYS A 515 37.17 -19.14 4.00
N LEU A 516 36.12 -19.83 4.45
CA LEU A 516 36.15 -21.19 4.98
C LEU A 516 35.71 -22.20 3.90
N VAL A 517 36.24 -23.42 3.95
CA VAL A 517 35.89 -24.52 3.04
C VAL A 517 35.71 -25.81 3.84
N GLU A 518 34.64 -26.56 3.56
CA GLU A 518 34.24 -27.81 4.21
C GLU A 518 35.42 -28.81 4.28
N GLY A 519 35.74 -29.29 5.48
CA GLY A 519 36.85 -30.24 5.70
C GLY A 519 38.26 -29.72 5.38
N ILE A 520 38.49 -28.40 5.28
CA ILE A 520 39.83 -27.80 5.12
C ILE A 520 40.13 -26.84 6.28
N ASN A 521 41.21 -27.10 7.02
CA ASN A 521 41.62 -26.25 8.14
C ASN A 521 41.99 -24.83 7.69
N ASN A 522 41.44 -23.81 8.37
CA ASN A 522 41.80 -22.40 8.14
C ASN A 522 42.39 -21.79 9.43
N GLU A 523 43.61 -21.25 9.33
CA GLU A 523 44.39 -20.65 10.42
C GLU A 523 44.25 -19.12 10.55
N GLN A 524 43.46 -18.47 9.69
CA GLN A 524 43.26 -17.02 9.67
C GLN A 524 42.35 -16.56 10.83
N GLU A 525 42.65 -15.37 11.37
CA GLU A 525 41.88 -14.72 12.43
C GLU A 525 41.53 -13.27 12.08
N PHE A 526 40.38 -12.80 12.57
CA PHE A 526 40.05 -11.39 12.67
C PHE A 526 40.67 -10.82 13.96
N LEU A 527 41.24 -9.61 13.88
CA LEU A 527 41.73 -8.85 15.03
C LEU A 527 41.18 -7.42 14.97
N VAL A 528 40.53 -6.97 16.04
CA VAL A 528 40.12 -5.58 16.25
C VAL A 528 41.14 -4.85 17.11
N SER A 529 41.61 -3.69 16.63
CA SER A 529 42.48 -2.78 17.36
C SER A 529 41.73 -1.49 17.67
N LEU A 530 41.43 -1.25 18.96
CA LEU A 530 40.84 0.00 19.44
C LEU A 530 41.89 1.14 19.43
N LYS A 531 41.43 2.39 19.32
CA LYS A 531 42.25 3.60 19.52
C LYS A 531 42.15 4.08 20.99
N ASP A 532 43.01 5.04 21.37
CA ASP A 532 42.95 5.68 22.69
C ASP A 532 41.79 6.67 22.79
N LYS A 533 40.58 6.11 22.92
CA LYS A 533 39.28 6.77 23.05
C LYS A 533 38.42 5.98 24.05
N PRO A 534 37.32 6.56 24.61
CA PRO A 534 36.52 5.89 25.63
C PRO A 534 35.55 4.85 25.01
N PHE A 535 36.12 3.81 24.41
CA PHE A 535 35.41 2.66 23.84
C PHE A 535 35.90 1.35 24.46
N ASP A 536 35.04 0.33 24.46
CA ASP A 536 35.36 -1.07 24.79
C ASP A 536 34.82 -2.00 23.70
N PHE A 537 35.53 -3.11 23.46
CA PHE A 537 35.09 -4.17 22.56
C PHE A 537 34.06 -5.07 23.26
N VAL A 538 32.94 -5.33 22.60
CA VAL A 538 31.83 -6.15 23.14
C VAL A 538 31.93 -7.60 22.65
N GLY A 539 32.26 -7.79 21.37
CA GLY A 539 32.37 -9.10 20.75
C GLY A 539 32.07 -9.12 19.26
N TYR A 540 32.37 -10.24 18.62
CA TYR A 540 31.95 -10.58 17.27
C TYR A 540 30.57 -11.23 17.33
N GLY A 541 29.54 -10.67 16.68
CA GLY A 541 28.17 -11.19 16.71
C GLY A 541 27.46 -11.16 15.36
N LYS A 542 26.40 -11.96 15.19
CA LYS A 542 25.50 -11.84 14.02
C LYS A 542 24.56 -10.64 14.11
N ASN A 543 24.39 -10.08 15.30
CA ASN A 543 23.54 -8.91 15.57
C ASN A 543 24.39 -7.64 15.73
N THR A 544 23.81 -6.49 15.38
CA THR A 544 24.38 -5.15 15.63
C THR A 544 24.16 -4.62 17.05
N ASP A 545 23.46 -5.37 17.93
CA ASP A 545 23.20 -4.95 19.32
C ASP A 545 24.25 -5.45 20.33
N GLY A 546 25.25 -6.21 19.87
CA GLY A 546 26.30 -6.79 20.71
C GLY A 546 25.83 -7.91 21.64
N ARG A 547 24.58 -8.38 21.54
CA ARG A 547 24.05 -9.45 22.40
C ARG A 547 24.44 -10.82 21.87
N ASN A 548 24.69 -11.75 22.78
CA ASN A 548 25.09 -13.14 22.51
C ASN A 548 26.23 -13.24 21.48
N PRO A 549 27.39 -12.57 21.72
CA PRO A 549 28.53 -12.64 20.81
C PRO A 549 29.05 -14.08 20.69
N LEU A 550 29.56 -14.40 19.49
CA LEU A 550 30.22 -15.67 19.17
C LEU A 550 31.62 -15.76 19.80
N GLU A 551 32.24 -14.59 20.03
CA GLU A 551 33.55 -14.42 20.64
C GLU A 551 33.62 -13.02 21.28
N THR A 552 34.14 -12.92 22.49
CA THR A 552 34.29 -11.64 23.23
C THR A 552 35.73 -11.13 23.23
N ASN A 553 36.71 -11.96 22.88
CA ASN A 553 38.08 -11.53 22.67
C ASN A 553 38.20 -10.68 21.39
N VAL A 554 39.10 -9.68 21.40
CA VAL A 554 39.40 -8.86 20.20
C VAL A 554 39.97 -9.65 19.02
N LYS A 555 40.41 -10.90 19.26
CA LYS A 555 40.80 -11.88 18.25
C LYS A 555 39.71 -12.93 18.10
N TRP A 556 39.33 -13.27 16.86
CA TRP A 556 38.41 -14.37 16.57
C TRP A 556 38.87 -15.20 15.38
N LYS A 557 38.99 -16.52 15.56
CA LYS A 557 39.34 -17.49 14.53
C LYS A 557 38.06 -18.18 14.02
N PRO A 558 37.48 -17.76 12.89
CA PRO A 558 36.20 -18.31 12.41
C PRO A 558 36.30 -19.79 11.97
N GLY A 559 37.51 -20.29 11.68
CA GLY A 559 37.79 -21.69 11.32
C GLY A 559 38.05 -22.65 12.50
N ALA A 560 37.79 -22.25 13.75
CA ALA A 560 37.92 -23.15 14.90
C ALA A 560 36.87 -24.27 14.89
N ALA A 561 37.22 -25.47 15.38
CA ALA A 561 36.42 -26.70 15.22
C ALA A 561 34.97 -26.64 15.76
N ASN A 562 34.69 -25.78 16.74
CA ASN A 562 33.35 -25.59 17.31
C ASN A 562 32.61 -24.35 16.76
N SER A 563 33.11 -23.75 15.68
CA SER A 563 32.61 -22.48 15.15
C SER A 563 31.29 -22.64 14.39
N VAL A 564 30.28 -21.85 14.78
CA VAL A 564 28.94 -21.82 14.16
C VAL A 564 28.90 -21.20 12.75
N VAL A 565 30.07 -20.92 12.17
CA VAL A 565 30.23 -20.47 10.77
C VAL A 565 31.06 -21.44 9.92
N LEU A 566 31.47 -22.61 10.44
CA LEU A 566 32.05 -23.67 9.61
C LEU A 566 31.06 -24.11 8.51
N PRO A 567 31.51 -24.33 7.25
CA PRO A 567 30.62 -24.73 6.15
C PRO A 567 29.92 -26.07 6.39
N ASP A 568 30.52 -26.95 7.17
CA ASP A 568 29.97 -28.25 7.56
C ASP A 568 28.58 -28.09 8.25
N ASN A 569 28.40 -27.00 9.00
CA ASN A 569 27.18 -26.66 9.75
C ASN A 569 26.08 -25.96 8.92
N GLN A 570 26.26 -25.77 7.60
CA GLN A 570 25.31 -25.06 6.74
C GLN A 570 24.66 -26.00 5.70
N LEU A 571 23.53 -25.57 5.10
CA LEU A 571 22.86 -26.33 4.04
C LEU A 571 23.34 -25.90 2.64
N GLU A 572 23.72 -24.63 2.49
CA GLU A 572 24.08 -24.03 1.22
C GLU A 572 25.49 -24.42 0.75
N VAL A 573 25.68 -24.62 -0.56
CA VAL A 573 27.01 -24.92 -1.14
C VAL A 573 27.94 -23.70 -1.07
N ASN A 574 27.40 -22.49 -1.25
CA ASN A 574 28.12 -21.25 -1.01
C ASN A 574 27.27 -20.34 -0.14
N LYS A 575 27.89 -19.79 0.91
CA LYS A 575 27.25 -18.90 1.88
C LYS A 575 28.14 -17.68 2.10
N GLU A 576 27.52 -16.55 2.38
CA GLU A 576 28.21 -15.40 2.95
C GLU A 576 27.61 -15.10 4.33
N THR A 577 28.47 -14.88 5.32
CA THR A 577 28.05 -14.63 6.70
C THR A 577 28.60 -13.29 7.17
N GLN A 578 27.73 -12.28 7.24
CA GLN A 578 28.09 -11.01 7.88
C GLN A 578 28.16 -11.19 9.40
N ILE A 579 29.22 -10.63 9.98
CA ILE A 579 29.50 -10.57 11.41
C ILE A 579 29.85 -9.12 11.76
N TYR A 580 29.32 -8.65 12.88
CA TYR A 580 29.56 -7.32 13.42
C TYR A 580 30.55 -7.42 14.57
N ALA A 581 31.76 -6.90 14.36
CA ALA A 581 32.70 -6.61 15.42
C ALA A 581 32.15 -5.40 16.19
N THR A 582 31.45 -5.65 17.30
CA THR A 582 30.71 -4.61 18.03
C THR A 582 31.57 -3.95 19.09
N ILE A 583 31.60 -2.63 19.07
CA ILE A 583 32.29 -1.75 20.00
C ILE A 583 31.25 -0.86 20.68
N THR A 584 31.31 -0.73 22.01
CA THR A 584 30.46 0.22 22.76
C THR A 584 31.29 1.40 23.21
N ALA A 585 30.70 2.60 23.26
CA ALA A 585 31.23 3.66 24.11
C ALA A 585 31.27 3.18 25.58
N LYS A 586 32.19 3.72 26.39
CA LYS A 586 32.36 3.36 27.80
C LYS A 586 31.20 3.84 28.67
N PRO A 587 30.74 3.07 29.66
CA PRO A 587 29.71 3.53 30.59
C PRO A 587 30.25 4.61 31.53
N ILE A 588 29.39 5.57 31.89
CA ILE A 588 29.68 6.63 32.87
C ILE A 588 28.39 7.00 33.63
N THR A 589 28.53 7.39 34.90
CA THR A 589 27.42 7.91 35.72
C THR A 589 27.49 9.44 35.83
N ILE A 590 26.37 10.12 35.61
CA ILE A 590 26.22 11.56 35.87
C ILE A 590 25.46 11.72 37.19
N LYS A 591 26.09 12.32 38.20
CA LYS A 591 25.46 12.71 39.47
C LYS A 591 24.84 14.11 39.38
N LEU A 592 23.73 14.31 40.08
CA LEU A 592 23.02 15.59 40.15
C LEU A 592 23.02 16.12 41.60
N ASP A 593 23.74 17.21 41.85
CA ASP A 593 23.84 17.89 43.15
C ASP A 593 22.84 19.08 43.20
N PRO A 594 21.93 19.14 44.20
CA PRO A 594 20.91 20.19 44.30
C PRO A 594 21.44 21.61 44.60
N ASN A 595 22.73 21.74 44.96
CA ASN A 595 23.48 22.99 45.04
C ASN A 595 22.71 24.13 45.75
N GLY A 596 22.38 23.91 47.03
CA GLY A 596 21.61 24.83 47.87
C GLY A 596 20.08 24.60 47.86
N GLY A 597 19.55 23.86 46.88
CA GLY A 597 18.19 23.30 46.95
C GLY A 597 18.11 22.03 47.79
N GLN A 598 16.91 21.43 47.86
CA GLN A 598 16.67 20.17 48.57
C GLN A 598 15.92 19.14 47.71
N VAL A 599 15.95 17.86 48.09
CA VAL A 599 15.15 16.80 47.46
C VAL A 599 13.70 16.91 47.95
N LYS A 600 12.73 16.90 47.01
CA LYS A 600 11.30 16.87 47.31
C LYS A 600 10.93 15.61 48.09
N THR A 601 10.19 15.78 49.18
CA THR A 601 9.81 14.74 50.15
C THR A 601 9.07 13.53 49.58
N SER A 602 8.57 13.62 48.34
CA SER A 602 7.82 12.57 47.63
C SER A 602 8.53 11.97 46.42
N SER A 603 9.71 12.47 46.01
CA SER A 603 10.36 12.02 44.77
C SER A 603 11.05 10.66 44.90
N LYS A 604 10.83 9.80 43.91
CA LYS A 604 11.49 8.48 43.75
C LYS A 604 12.58 8.46 42.67
N GLN A 605 12.90 9.60 42.06
CA GLN A 605 13.93 9.65 41.01
C GLN A 605 15.33 9.45 41.59
N SER A 606 16.26 9.02 40.75
CA SER A 606 17.67 8.86 41.10
C SER A 606 18.37 10.23 41.20
N GLU A 607 19.40 10.34 42.06
CA GLU A 607 20.41 11.42 41.99
C GLU A 607 21.53 11.11 40.98
N SER A 608 21.40 10.03 40.21
CA SER A 608 22.43 9.52 39.30
C SER A 608 21.84 8.91 38.03
N ILE A 609 22.32 9.36 36.87
CA ILE A 609 21.93 8.90 35.55
C ILE A 609 23.08 8.06 34.96
N SER A 610 22.87 6.76 34.76
CA SER A 610 23.83 5.91 34.08
C SER A 610 23.68 6.04 32.56
N THR A 611 24.78 6.37 31.88
CA THR A 611 24.84 6.57 30.43
C THR A 611 26.20 6.10 29.89
N TYR A 612 26.61 6.58 28.72
CA TYR A 612 27.88 6.27 28.08
C TYR A 612 28.58 7.53 27.58
N TYR A 613 29.90 7.48 27.41
CA TYR A 613 30.67 8.54 26.75
C TYR A 613 30.10 8.87 25.38
N TYR A 614 30.14 10.15 25.01
CA TYR A 614 29.55 10.68 23.79
C TYR A 614 28.04 10.47 23.57
N LYS A 615 27.31 9.80 24.47
CA LYS A 615 25.89 9.54 24.29
C LYS A 615 25.06 10.75 24.70
N ASP A 616 24.18 11.19 23.80
CA ASP A 616 23.23 12.26 24.06
C ASP A 616 22.26 11.83 25.18
N THR A 617 22.42 12.43 26.35
CA THR A 617 21.78 12.02 27.60
C THR A 617 20.88 13.14 28.09
N GLN A 618 19.57 12.88 28.18
CA GLN A 618 18.63 13.90 28.64
C GLN A 618 18.73 14.10 30.16
N ILE A 619 19.12 15.30 30.60
CA ILE A 619 19.22 15.67 32.01
C ILE A 619 17.91 16.32 32.44
N SER A 620 16.89 15.47 32.63
CA SER A 620 15.55 15.86 33.07
C SER A 620 15.27 15.31 34.46
N THR A 621 15.04 16.20 35.43
CA THR A 621 14.54 15.80 36.75
C THR A 621 13.65 16.89 37.36
N ASP A 622 12.60 16.47 38.06
CA ASP A 622 11.80 17.32 38.94
C ASP A 622 12.08 17.04 40.42
N LYS A 623 13.11 16.24 40.74
CA LYS A 623 13.42 15.77 42.10
C LYS A 623 13.72 16.87 43.11
N PHE A 624 14.22 18.01 42.65
CA PHE A 624 14.76 19.06 43.50
C PHE A 624 13.82 20.27 43.58
N GLU A 625 13.85 20.99 44.70
CA GLU A 625 13.09 22.23 44.95
C GLU A 625 13.91 23.27 45.72
N ASN A 626 13.55 24.55 45.56
CA ASN A 626 14.19 25.67 46.25
C ASN A 626 13.20 26.86 46.43
N LYS A 627 12.12 26.64 47.20
CA LYS A 627 11.10 27.66 47.55
C LYS A 627 10.66 28.56 46.39
N ASP A 628 11.10 29.82 46.40
CA ASP A 628 10.71 30.90 45.50
C ASP A 628 11.49 30.89 44.16
N PHE A 629 12.40 29.92 44.01
CA PHE A 629 13.29 29.77 42.87
C PHE A 629 12.99 28.51 42.03
N VAL A 630 13.11 28.67 40.71
CA VAL A 630 12.98 27.63 39.69
C VAL A 630 14.37 27.19 39.22
N LEU A 631 14.52 25.90 38.92
CA LEU A 631 15.75 25.30 38.39
C LEU A 631 15.98 25.72 36.93
N LYS A 632 16.94 26.61 36.68
CA LYS A 632 17.34 27.02 35.32
C LYS A 632 18.08 25.91 34.56
N GLY A 633 18.91 25.14 35.27
CA GLY A 633 19.75 24.11 34.65
C GLY A 633 20.89 23.66 35.53
N TRP A 634 21.93 23.16 34.88
CA TRP A 634 22.99 22.34 35.44
C TRP A 634 24.37 22.82 34.98
N SER A 635 25.34 22.90 35.89
CA SER A 635 26.74 23.28 35.62
C SER A 635 27.71 22.19 36.08
N GLU A 636 28.93 22.16 35.53
CA GLU A 636 29.99 21.22 35.95
C GLU A 636 30.74 21.69 37.21
N THR A 637 30.48 22.91 37.68
CA THR A 637 30.99 23.45 38.96
C THR A 637 29.89 24.18 39.74
N LYS A 638 30.05 24.31 41.07
CA LYS A 638 29.00 24.86 41.96
C LYS A 638 28.57 26.28 41.63
N ASP A 639 29.52 27.11 41.22
CA ASP A 639 29.31 28.54 40.93
C ASP A 639 29.50 28.83 39.42
N GLY A 640 29.38 27.80 38.57
CA GLY A 640 29.64 27.88 37.13
C GLY A 640 28.42 28.18 36.26
N ASP A 641 28.69 28.56 35.01
CA ASP A 641 27.65 28.76 33.99
C ASP A 641 26.88 27.48 33.67
N ILE A 642 25.62 27.63 33.25
CA ILE A 642 24.75 26.52 32.88
C ILE A 642 25.31 25.83 31.62
N LYS A 643 25.74 24.58 31.76
CA LYS A 643 26.19 23.70 30.67
C LYS A 643 25.03 23.00 29.97
N VAL A 644 23.94 22.71 30.69
CA VAL A 644 22.71 22.14 30.13
C VAL A 644 21.48 22.63 30.90
N THR A 645 20.41 23.02 30.21
CA THR A 645 19.13 23.37 30.84
C THR A 645 18.44 22.12 31.40
N ASN A 646 17.59 22.26 32.41
CA ASN A 646 16.84 21.11 32.90
C ASN A 646 15.84 20.62 31.83
N GLY A 647 15.86 19.33 31.52
CA GLY A 647 15.18 18.74 30.38
C GLY A 647 16.01 18.71 29.08
N GLY A 648 17.17 19.38 29.04
CA GLY A 648 18.07 19.42 27.89
C GLY A 648 18.93 18.17 27.71
N ILE A 649 19.69 18.13 26.61
CA ILE A 649 20.65 17.06 26.29
C ILE A 649 22.04 17.47 26.77
N TYR A 650 22.70 16.58 27.52
CA TYR A 650 24.12 16.66 27.86
C TYR A 650 24.88 15.50 27.23
N LYS A 651 26.12 15.75 26.84
CA LYS A 651 27.00 14.78 26.18
C LYS A 651 28.35 14.82 26.87
N VAL A 652 28.79 13.69 27.42
CA VAL A 652 30.08 13.59 28.10
C VAL A 652 31.20 13.61 27.08
N GLU A 653 32.06 14.63 27.15
CA GLU A 653 33.29 14.75 26.35
C GLU A 653 34.39 13.78 26.83
N ASP A 654 35.32 13.41 25.95
CA ASP A 654 36.41 12.48 26.28
C ASP A 654 37.60 13.15 26.97
N LEU A 655 37.32 13.89 28.04
CA LEU A 655 38.32 14.50 28.90
C LEU A 655 38.86 13.46 29.90
N LYS A 656 40.20 13.36 29.99
CA LYS A 656 40.88 12.47 30.93
C LYS A 656 41.20 13.19 32.24
N VAL A 657 40.81 12.60 33.37
CA VAL A 657 41.23 12.99 34.72
C VAL A 657 42.29 12.00 35.20
N ASP A 658 43.43 12.50 35.69
CA ASP A 658 44.59 11.68 36.09
C ASP A 658 45.02 10.64 35.05
N GLY A 659 44.93 11.00 33.76
CA GLY A 659 45.29 10.16 32.62
C GLY A 659 44.26 9.07 32.28
N LYS A 660 43.11 9.02 32.95
CA LYS A 660 42.04 8.03 32.73
C LYS A 660 40.73 8.70 32.36
N TYR A 661 39.86 7.98 31.65
CA TYR A 661 38.47 8.37 31.49
C TYR A 661 37.72 8.10 32.80
N PRO A 662 37.15 9.12 33.49
CA PRO A 662 36.42 8.90 34.73
C PRO A 662 35.16 8.04 34.52
N SER A 663 34.79 7.26 35.54
CA SER A 663 33.53 6.50 35.58
C SER A 663 32.33 7.31 36.09
N GLU A 664 32.56 8.53 36.55
CA GLU A 664 31.56 9.41 37.16
C GLU A 664 31.88 10.89 36.91
N ILE A 665 30.85 11.71 36.73
CA ILE A 665 30.90 13.18 36.67
C ILE A 665 29.72 13.78 37.46
N THR A 666 29.86 14.99 38.00
CA THR A 666 28.81 15.67 38.78
C THR A 666 28.35 16.93 38.08
N LEU A 667 27.04 17.15 38.05
CA LEU A 667 26.40 18.40 37.64
C LEU A 667 25.69 19.05 38.84
N TYR A 668 25.84 20.37 38.97
CA TYR A 668 25.32 21.20 40.06
C TYR A 668 24.15 22.06 39.58
N ALA A 669 23.08 22.12 40.37
CA ALA A 669 21.88 22.90 40.04
C ALA A 669 22.10 24.42 40.06
N VAL A 670 21.37 25.15 39.21
CA VAL A 670 21.39 26.62 39.11
C VAL A 670 19.96 27.16 39.20
N TRP A 671 19.71 28.14 40.08
CA TRP A 671 18.37 28.58 40.51
C TRP A 671 18.05 30.06 40.12
N GLY A 672 16.77 30.44 40.01
CA GLY A 672 16.35 31.84 39.74
C GLY A 672 14.88 32.15 40.07
N VAL A 673 14.52 33.42 40.28
CA VAL A 673 13.17 33.87 40.72
C VAL A 673 12.12 33.71 39.60
N LYS A 674 10.90 33.28 39.95
CA LYS A 674 9.85 32.92 38.98
C LYS A 674 9.37 34.07 38.08
N THR A 675 8.61 35.04 38.60
CA THR A 675 8.10 36.24 37.92
C THR A 675 8.02 37.41 38.90
N ALA A 676 7.88 38.66 38.41
CA ALA A 676 7.45 39.78 39.23
C ALA A 676 5.99 39.62 39.70
N THR A 677 5.55 40.44 40.66
CA THR A 677 4.19 40.41 41.26
C THR A 677 3.61 41.82 41.41
N VAL A 678 2.31 42.01 41.15
CA VAL A 678 1.61 43.32 41.24
C VAL A 678 0.39 43.23 42.17
N HIS A 679 0.12 44.29 42.94
CA HIS A 679 -1.09 44.48 43.75
C HIS A 679 -1.91 45.71 43.25
N THR A 680 -3.22 45.75 43.52
CA THR A 680 -4.14 46.73 42.88
C THR A 680 -5.28 47.25 43.77
N GLU A 681 -5.58 48.54 43.74
CA GLU A 681 -6.68 49.18 44.53
C GLU A 681 -7.53 50.16 43.68
N LYS A 682 -8.85 50.30 43.93
CA LYS A 682 -9.74 51.25 43.20
C LYS A 682 -9.84 52.62 43.88
N HIS A 683 -10.21 53.67 43.15
CA HIS A 683 -10.47 54.99 43.75
C HIS A 683 -11.91 55.19 44.27
N LYS A 684 -12.88 55.45 43.38
CA LYS A 684 -14.31 55.69 43.66
C LYS A 684 -15.17 55.24 42.47
N ASP A 685 -16.47 55.15 42.69
CA ASP A 685 -17.49 54.95 41.65
C ASP A 685 -17.97 56.30 41.10
N SER A 686 -18.50 56.31 39.86
CA SER A 686 -18.71 57.54 39.07
C SER A 686 -20.14 57.68 38.56
N LEU A 687 -20.73 58.87 38.77
CA LEU A 687 -21.95 59.35 38.13
C LEU A 687 -21.61 60.15 36.88
N VAL A 688 -22.07 59.67 35.73
CA VAL A 688 -21.67 60.18 34.41
C VAL A 688 -22.92 60.47 33.59
N TYR A 689 -23.16 61.73 33.20
CA TYR A 689 -24.25 62.05 32.28
C TYR A 689 -23.74 62.05 30.83
N SER A 690 -24.62 61.83 29.86
CA SER A 690 -24.21 61.66 28.47
C SER A 690 -23.90 63.02 27.80
N THR A 691 -22.66 63.23 27.37
CA THR A 691 -22.18 64.51 26.83
C THR A 691 -20.92 64.38 25.99
N ASN A 692 -20.72 65.32 25.05
CA ASN A 692 -19.46 65.50 24.30
C ASN A 692 -18.93 66.95 24.37
N GLU A 693 -19.21 67.68 25.46
CA GLU A 693 -18.66 69.01 25.72
C GLU A 693 -17.12 68.98 25.94
N VAL A 694 -16.35 69.41 24.95
CA VAL A 694 -14.85 69.39 24.97
C VAL A 694 -14.27 70.21 26.13
N ASN A 695 -14.95 71.29 26.51
CA ASN A 695 -14.63 72.12 27.67
C ASN A 695 -14.68 71.37 29.02
N LEU A 696 -15.30 70.19 29.09
CA LEU A 696 -15.43 69.39 30.32
C LEU A 696 -14.52 68.15 30.32
N ALA A 697 -13.85 67.85 29.20
CA ALA A 697 -12.93 66.74 29.04
C ALA A 697 -11.46 67.17 29.19
N ALA A 698 -10.60 66.22 29.54
CA ALA A 698 -9.16 66.41 29.59
C ALA A 698 -8.55 66.31 28.18
N GLY A 699 -7.73 67.30 27.83
CA GLY A 699 -6.87 67.29 26.65
C GLY A 699 -5.44 66.84 26.97
N GLY A 700 -4.56 67.00 25.98
CA GLY A 700 -3.15 66.66 26.08
C GLY A 700 -2.85 65.16 26.17
N ILE A 701 -3.81 64.30 25.79
CA ILE A 701 -3.65 62.83 25.71
C ILE A 701 -3.32 62.45 24.27
N TYR A 702 -2.15 61.85 24.07
CA TYR A 702 -1.65 61.38 22.78
C TYR A 702 -1.37 59.88 22.85
N THR A 703 -1.43 59.17 21.73
CA THR A 703 -0.90 57.79 21.63
C THR A 703 0.11 57.71 20.50
N ASN A 704 0.94 56.67 20.47
CA ASN A 704 1.95 56.51 19.42
C ASN A 704 1.33 56.58 18.01
N GLY A 705 1.82 57.51 17.18
CA GLY A 705 1.33 57.81 15.83
C GLY A 705 -0.04 58.50 15.74
N GLY A 706 -0.65 58.90 16.86
CA GLY A 706 -2.02 59.45 16.91
C GLY A 706 -2.08 60.98 17.06
N VAL A 707 -3.23 61.54 16.67
CA VAL A 707 -3.63 62.92 17.04
C VAL A 707 -4.03 63.01 18.52
N GLU A 708 -4.17 64.23 19.03
CA GLU A 708 -4.66 64.47 20.39
C GLU A 708 -6.09 63.94 20.59
N ILE A 709 -6.32 63.28 21.72
CA ILE A 709 -7.60 62.72 22.13
C ILE A 709 -8.11 63.51 23.34
N ASN A 710 -9.39 63.89 23.32
CA ASN A 710 -10.07 64.45 24.47
C ASN A 710 -10.89 63.34 25.17
N ALA A 711 -10.74 63.20 26.48
CA ALA A 711 -11.39 62.15 27.26
C ALA A 711 -11.81 62.61 28.66
N PHE A 712 -12.85 61.99 29.22
CA PHE A 712 -13.18 62.07 30.64
C PHE A 712 -12.52 60.91 31.38
N GLU A 713 -11.96 61.14 32.57
CA GLU A 713 -11.55 60.04 33.43
C GLU A 713 -12.76 59.50 34.19
N LEU A 714 -13.25 58.31 33.82
CA LEU A 714 -14.42 57.67 34.44
C LEU A 714 -14.09 56.92 35.74
N GLY A 715 -12.80 56.84 36.11
CA GLY A 715 -12.28 56.18 37.31
C GLY A 715 -10.79 55.81 37.16
N ARG A 716 -10.16 55.29 38.22
CA ARG A 716 -8.76 54.79 38.18
C ARG A 716 -8.45 53.73 39.23
N PHE A 717 -7.39 52.95 38.98
CA PHE A 717 -6.85 51.93 39.87
C PHE A 717 -5.35 52.15 40.12
N TYR A 718 -4.89 52.03 41.38
CA TYR A 718 -3.49 52.21 41.79
C TYR A 718 -2.74 50.87 41.90
N PHE A 719 -1.40 50.91 41.82
CA PHE A 719 -0.51 49.74 41.79
C PHE A 719 0.63 49.78 42.82
N ASP A 720 1.04 48.60 43.29
CA ASP A 720 2.31 48.34 43.97
C ASP A 720 2.96 47.08 43.34
N VAL A 721 4.28 47.12 43.06
CA VAL A 721 5.00 46.04 42.34
C VAL A 721 6.19 45.49 43.13
N THR A 722 6.36 44.17 43.13
CA THR A 722 7.57 43.48 43.59
C THR A 722 8.32 42.90 42.36
N PRO A 723 9.50 43.43 41.99
CA PRO A 723 10.27 43.00 40.83
C PRO A 723 11.04 41.69 41.07
N ALA A 724 11.48 41.05 40.00
CA ALA A 724 12.45 39.95 40.03
C ALA A 724 13.91 40.47 39.99
N ASP A 725 14.16 41.63 39.38
CA ASP A 725 15.46 42.31 39.50
C ASP A 725 15.63 42.96 40.88
N SER A 726 16.45 42.32 41.72
CA SER A 726 16.82 42.80 43.06
C SER A 726 17.56 44.16 43.10
N ALA A 727 17.97 44.70 41.95
CA ALA A 727 18.48 46.06 41.83
C ALA A 727 17.38 47.15 41.97
N ILE A 728 16.12 46.83 41.64
CA ILE A 728 15.01 47.78 41.65
C ILE A 728 14.41 47.88 43.07
N LYS A 729 14.44 49.07 43.67
CA LYS A 729 14.03 49.31 45.07
C LYS A 729 12.93 50.37 45.27
N ASP A 730 12.74 51.27 44.31
CA ASP A 730 11.71 52.32 44.36
C ASP A 730 10.68 52.13 43.24
N GLN A 731 9.37 52.24 43.55
CA GLN A 731 8.29 52.13 42.55
C GLN A 731 8.44 53.13 41.38
N LYS A 732 9.02 54.31 41.64
CA LYS A 732 9.27 55.35 40.63
C LYS A 732 10.31 54.95 39.57
N ASN A 733 11.10 53.91 39.82
CA ASN A 733 12.17 53.42 38.93
C ASN A 733 11.70 52.27 38.03
N LEU A 734 10.44 51.81 38.18
CA LEU A 734 9.83 50.83 37.29
C LEU A 734 9.60 51.45 35.92
N ASP A 735 9.80 50.69 34.85
CA ASP A 735 9.55 51.16 33.49
C ASP A 735 8.04 51.16 33.19
N PRO A 736 7.40 52.31 32.92
CA PRO A 736 5.96 52.37 32.67
C PRO A 736 5.52 51.66 31.38
N THR A 737 6.45 51.33 30.48
CA THR A 737 6.15 50.51 29.27
C THR A 737 6.06 49.01 29.55
N LYS A 738 6.58 48.53 30.68
CA LYS A 738 6.52 47.12 31.08
C LYS A 738 5.27 46.74 31.89
N PHE A 739 4.37 47.69 32.11
CA PHE A 739 3.04 47.43 32.70
C PHE A 739 2.07 46.96 31.62
N TYR A 740 1.75 45.66 31.65
CA TYR A 740 0.68 45.06 30.87
C TYR A 740 -0.65 45.27 31.59
N VAL A 741 -1.67 45.85 30.94
CA VAL A 741 -2.96 46.24 31.55
C VAL A 741 -4.14 45.87 30.63
N VAL A 742 -4.97 44.93 31.07
CA VAL A 742 -6.18 44.47 30.36
C VAL A 742 -7.41 44.93 31.13
N ILE A 743 -8.18 45.85 30.54
CA ILE A 743 -9.45 46.34 31.10
C ILE A 743 -10.57 45.35 30.79
N GLU A 744 -11.40 45.02 31.78
CA GLU A 744 -12.60 44.21 31.63
C GLU A 744 -13.85 44.99 32.08
N ARG A 745 -14.92 44.92 31.29
CA ARG A 745 -16.21 45.59 31.53
C ARG A 745 -17.32 44.56 31.73
N SER A 746 -18.25 44.85 32.63
CA SER A 746 -19.48 44.09 32.86
C SER A 746 -20.69 45.01 32.77
N THR A 747 -21.67 44.64 31.95
CA THR A 747 -22.96 45.34 31.81
C THR A 747 -24.11 44.63 32.54
N ASP A 748 -23.84 43.53 33.25
CA ASP A 748 -24.84 42.67 33.90
C ASP A 748 -24.67 42.60 35.43
N ASN A 749 -24.08 43.65 36.00
CA ASN A 749 -23.76 43.82 37.42
C ASN A 749 -22.73 42.81 37.96
N GLY A 750 -21.75 42.44 37.13
CA GLY A 750 -20.56 41.68 37.52
C GLY A 750 -20.65 40.17 37.31
N LYS A 751 -21.70 39.66 36.65
CA LYS A 751 -21.90 38.22 36.42
C LYS A 751 -21.08 37.71 35.25
N SER A 752 -20.98 38.50 34.18
CA SER A 752 -20.08 38.27 33.05
C SER A 752 -19.17 39.47 32.83
N TRP A 753 -17.96 39.20 32.34
CA TRP A 753 -16.90 40.18 32.14
C TRP A 753 -16.33 40.05 30.74
N GLN A 754 -16.42 41.12 29.95
CA GLN A 754 -15.88 41.21 28.60
C GLN A 754 -14.56 42.00 28.65
N LYS A 755 -13.48 41.40 28.15
CA LYS A 755 -12.21 42.09 27.93
C LYS A 755 -12.41 43.18 26.87
N MET A 756 -12.01 44.41 27.18
CA MET A 756 -12.05 45.52 26.24
C MET A 756 -10.94 45.36 25.21
N LYS A 757 -11.28 45.52 23.92
CA LYS A 757 -10.35 45.41 22.79
C LYS A 757 -9.01 46.08 23.11
N LEU A 758 -7.91 45.33 22.99
CA LEU A 758 -6.57 45.87 23.23
C LEU A 758 -6.22 46.96 22.22
N ASP A 759 -5.43 47.91 22.70
CA ASP A 759 -4.81 49.01 21.94
C ASP A 759 -5.76 49.84 21.07
N ASP A 760 -7.01 49.96 21.54
CA ASP A 760 -8.09 50.66 20.86
C ASP A 760 -8.13 52.15 21.18
N ILE A 761 -8.23 52.94 20.11
CA ILE A 761 -8.57 54.36 20.07
C ILE A 761 -9.53 54.69 18.91
N SER A 762 -10.02 53.68 18.18
CA SER A 762 -10.88 53.82 17.01
C SER A 762 -12.34 53.51 17.37
N ASP A 763 -12.61 52.38 18.00
CA ASP A 763 -13.94 51.77 17.95
C ASP A 763 -14.70 51.89 19.28
N GLY A 764 -14.12 51.39 20.37
CA GLY A 764 -14.68 51.37 21.71
C GLY A 764 -14.74 52.74 22.39
N ALA A 765 -15.46 52.82 23.52
CA ALA A 765 -15.64 54.08 24.25
C ALA A 765 -14.50 54.39 25.24
N ILE A 766 -13.75 53.39 25.69
CA ILE A 766 -12.62 53.55 26.60
C ILE A 766 -11.31 53.41 25.81
N ILE A 767 -10.32 54.26 26.10
CA ILE A 767 -8.95 54.12 25.57
C ILE A 767 -8.26 52.95 26.28
N THR A 768 -7.80 51.96 25.51
CA THR A 768 -7.00 50.82 26.02
C THR A 768 -5.56 50.85 25.52
N LYS A 769 -5.23 51.72 24.56
CA LYS A 769 -3.89 51.91 23.99
C LYS A 769 -2.96 52.70 24.92
N PRO A 770 -1.64 52.41 24.93
CA PRO A 770 -0.66 53.24 25.63
C PRO A 770 -0.74 54.70 25.20
N PHE A 771 -0.79 55.61 26.19
CA PHE A 771 -0.96 57.04 26.01
C PHE A 771 0.09 57.84 26.79
N GLY A 772 0.22 59.13 26.47
CA GLY A 772 1.21 60.02 27.03
C GLY A 772 1.01 61.46 26.52
N LYS A 773 1.94 62.35 26.84
CA LYS A 773 1.99 63.68 26.21
C LYS A 773 2.64 63.63 24.82
N SER A 774 2.46 64.68 24.02
CA SER A 774 3.11 64.80 22.71
C SER A 774 4.64 64.66 22.84
N GLY A 775 5.25 63.78 22.03
CA GLY A 775 6.68 63.45 22.08
C GLY A 775 7.17 62.73 23.35
N GLY A 776 6.27 62.29 24.24
CA GLY A 776 6.61 61.56 25.46
C GLY A 776 6.65 60.04 25.31
N GLN A 777 7.04 59.36 26.39
CA GLN A 777 6.86 57.91 26.53
C GLN A 777 5.36 57.59 26.62
N TYR A 778 4.91 56.54 25.92
CA TYR A 778 3.52 56.09 25.91
C TYR A 778 3.36 54.86 26.81
N ALA A 779 2.41 54.90 27.76
CA ALA A 779 2.16 53.83 28.73
C ALA A 779 0.67 53.70 29.02
N LYS A 780 0.24 52.57 29.60
CA LYS A 780 -1.14 52.40 30.11
C LYS A 780 -1.31 52.92 31.54
N VAL A 781 -0.23 53.47 32.11
CA VAL A 781 -0.12 53.87 33.51
C VAL A 781 0.44 55.29 33.65
N VAL A 782 0.04 55.99 34.72
CA VAL A 782 0.48 57.33 35.09
C VAL A 782 0.96 57.31 36.54
N TYR A 783 1.98 58.10 36.89
CA TYR A 783 2.50 58.15 38.26
C TYR A 783 1.84 59.28 39.06
N ASP A 784 1.11 58.91 40.12
CA ASP A 784 0.54 59.86 41.07
C ASP A 784 1.64 60.30 42.05
N LYS A 785 2.09 61.56 41.92
CA LYS A 785 3.14 62.15 42.76
C LYS A 785 2.69 62.40 44.20
N GLU A 786 1.40 62.59 44.45
CA GLU A 786 0.85 62.84 45.80
C GLU A 786 0.72 61.53 46.58
N LYS A 787 0.43 60.41 45.89
CA LYS A 787 0.35 59.07 46.49
C LYS A 787 1.61 58.22 46.40
N GLY A 788 2.54 58.54 45.51
CA GLY A 788 3.76 57.76 45.27
C GLY A 788 3.55 56.41 44.57
N LYS A 789 2.42 56.24 43.85
CA LYS A 789 2.04 54.99 43.17
C LYS A 789 1.76 55.22 41.69
N TRP A 790 2.00 54.19 40.87
CA TRP A 790 1.47 54.14 39.51
C TRP A 790 -0.04 53.86 39.53
N PHE A 791 -0.78 54.32 38.51
CA PHE A 791 -2.21 54.04 38.35
C PHE A 791 -2.62 53.90 36.88
N ALA A 792 -3.64 53.09 36.60
CA ALA A 792 -4.30 52.99 35.30
C ALA A 792 -5.68 53.70 35.35
N PRO A 793 -5.94 54.71 34.50
CA PRO A 793 -7.22 55.39 34.41
C PRO A 793 -8.17 54.79 33.36
N LEU A 794 -9.48 54.92 33.61
CA LEU A 794 -10.57 54.59 32.68
C LEU A 794 -10.91 55.81 31.81
N LEU A 795 -10.15 56.04 30.74
CA LEU A 795 -10.32 57.22 29.88
C LEU A 795 -11.45 57.04 28.85
N GLY A 796 -12.60 57.66 29.08
CA GLY A 796 -13.76 57.67 28.20
C GLY A 796 -13.62 58.69 27.06
N ARG A 797 -13.50 58.22 25.82
CA ARG A 797 -13.36 59.03 24.59
C ARG A 797 -14.59 59.92 24.38
N ILE A 798 -14.39 61.23 24.31
CA ILE A 798 -15.48 62.22 24.28
C ILE A 798 -16.52 61.99 23.17
N ASN A 799 -16.08 61.54 21.99
CA ASN A 799 -16.95 61.28 20.84
C ASN A 799 -17.80 60.00 20.95
N LYS A 800 -17.66 59.24 22.05
CA LYS A 800 -18.46 58.05 22.37
C LYS A 800 -19.34 58.25 23.61
N MET A 801 -19.06 59.27 24.42
CA MET A 801 -19.83 59.57 25.64
C MET A 801 -21.27 60.08 25.39
N THR A 802 -21.68 60.26 24.12
CA THR A 802 -23.08 60.50 23.73
C THR A 802 -23.94 59.24 23.65
N ASP A 803 -23.36 58.05 23.81
CA ASP A 803 -24.10 56.78 23.87
C ASP A 803 -23.82 56.03 25.19
N PRO A 804 -24.71 56.15 26.17
CA PRO A 804 -24.67 55.42 27.45
C PRO A 804 -24.37 53.91 27.33
N THR A 805 -24.84 53.25 26.27
CA THR A 805 -24.68 51.80 26.11
C THR A 805 -23.21 51.40 25.96
N THR A 806 -22.36 52.32 25.48
CA THR A 806 -20.95 52.06 25.16
C THR A 806 -20.00 52.15 26.37
N TYR A 807 -20.40 52.79 27.48
CA TYR A 807 -19.50 53.04 28.62
C TYR A 807 -20.08 52.88 30.05
N HIS A 808 -21.36 52.51 30.21
CA HIS A 808 -21.92 52.20 31.54
C HIS A 808 -21.42 50.86 32.12
N GLY A 809 -21.62 50.64 33.43
CA GLY A 809 -21.49 49.34 34.08
C GLY A 809 -20.26 49.23 34.99
N LEU A 810 -19.88 47.99 35.33
CA LEU A 810 -18.73 47.74 36.20
C LEU A 810 -17.46 47.55 35.37
N TYR A 811 -16.35 48.08 35.88
CA TYR A 811 -15.01 47.97 35.29
C TYR A 811 -14.03 47.39 36.29
N ARG A 812 -13.16 46.49 35.84
CA ARG A 812 -11.99 46.02 36.59
C ARG A 812 -10.80 45.95 35.64
N ILE A 813 -9.60 45.81 36.19
CA ILE A 813 -8.39 45.57 35.40
C ILE A 813 -7.71 44.29 35.82
N ASN A 814 -6.99 43.70 34.88
CA ASN A 814 -5.91 42.77 35.15
C ASN A 814 -4.61 43.50 34.84
N VAL A 815 -3.56 43.26 35.61
CA VAL A 815 -2.23 43.88 35.44
C VAL A 815 -1.12 42.85 35.64
N ALA A 816 -0.02 43.02 34.91
CA ALA A 816 1.26 42.37 35.16
C ALA A 816 2.41 43.37 34.93
N TYR A 817 3.59 43.06 35.45
CA TYR A 817 4.82 43.82 35.20
C TYR A 817 5.88 42.87 34.65
N ASP A 818 6.40 43.16 33.46
CA ASP A 818 7.40 42.33 32.79
C ASP A 818 8.82 42.63 33.30
N ASP A 819 9.62 41.59 33.56
CA ASP A 819 10.94 41.72 34.19
C ASP A 819 11.95 40.74 33.59
N ASP A 820 12.90 41.27 32.82
CA ASP A 820 13.94 40.55 32.08
C ASP A 820 14.88 39.70 32.97
N LYS A 821 14.77 39.78 34.30
CA LYS A 821 15.52 38.94 35.26
C LYS A 821 14.73 37.74 35.80
N ALA A 822 13.44 37.66 35.51
CA ALA A 822 12.60 36.50 35.82
C ALA A 822 13.11 35.22 35.12
N VAL A 823 12.75 34.05 35.64
CA VAL A 823 12.98 32.75 34.99
C VAL A 823 11.89 32.44 33.97
N GLU A 824 10.66 32.90 34.22
CA GLU A 824 9.53 32.71 33.31
C GLU A 824 9.09 34.06 32.72
N GLU A 825 8.83 34.06 31.41
CA GLU A 825 8.22 35.19 30.72
C GLU A 825 6.82 35.47 31.30
N VAL A 826 6.52 36.75 31.54
CA VAL A 826 5.18 37.20 31.91
C VAL A 826 4.29 37.08 30.68
N SER A 827 3.09 36.51 30.82
CA SER A 827 2.21 36.34 29.66
C SER A 827 1.84 37.70 29.08
N THR A 828 2.12 37.96 27.80
CA THR A 828 1.85 39.27 27.20
C THR A 828 0.36 39.60 27.18
N GLU A 829 0.00 40.87 27.03
CA GLU A 829 -1.41 41.30 26.98
C GLU A 829 -2.23 40.49 25.96
N GLN A 830 -1.66 40.25 24.78
CA GLN A 830 -2.30 39.48 23.70
C GLN A 830 -2.52 38.01 24.10
N GLN A 831 -1.59 37.41 24.82
CA GLN A 831 -1.71 36.05 25.36
C GLN A 831 -2.76 35.97 26.48
N PHE A 832 -2.77 36.94 27.41
CA PHE A 832 -3.80 37.02 28.44
C PHE A 832 -5.19 37.22 27.81
N PHE A 833 -5.28 38.09 26.79
CA PHE A 833 -6.53 38.45 26.14
C PHE A 833 -7.16 37.27 25.39
N ASN A 834 -6.40 36.64 24.48
CA ASN A 834 -6.93 35.59 23.58
C ASN A 834 -6.81 34.18 24.17
N GLU A 835 -5.68 33.85 24.81
CA GLU A 835 -5.35 32.47 25.22
C GLU A 835 -5.66 32.18 26.70
N ASN A 836 -6.11 33.20 27.46
CA ASN A 836 -6.33 33.12 28.91
C ASN A 836 -5.11 32.70 29.74
N LYS A 837 -3.89 32.85 29.21
CA LYS A 837 -2.64 32.67 29.95
C LYS A 837 -2.52 33.72 31.07
N LYS A 838 -2.13 33.31 32.28
CA LYS A 838 -2.15 34.16 33.49
C LYS A 838 -0.79 34.30 34.19
N ASN A 839 0.33 33.99 33.54
CA ASN A 839 1.63 34.02 34.22
C ASN A 839 2.04 35.46 34.54
N GLY A 840 2.25 35.78 35.83
CA GLY A 840 2.54 37.13 36.32
C GLY A 840 1.32 38.06 36.49
N TRP A 841 0.08 37.61 36.26
CA TRP A 841 -1.12 38.48 36.25
C TRP A 841 -1.90 38.53 37.57
N SER A 842 -2.25 39.75 37.98
CA SER A 842 -3.14 40.06 39.12
C SER A 842 -4.41 40.77 38.65
N GLN A 843 -5.55 40.51 39.32
CA GLN A 843 -6.86 41.10 38.99
C GLN A 843 -7.34 42.05 40.10
N SER A 844 -7.94 43.19 39.73
CA SER A 844 -8.47 44.18 40.66
C SER A 844 -9.91 43.95 41.12
N ASN A 845 -10.29 44.68 42.18
CA ASN A 845 -11.67 45.03 42.52
C ASN A 845 -12.28 45.96 41.44
N SER A 846 -13.59 46.18 41.47
CA SER A 846 -14.33 46.87 40.39
C SER A 846 -14.91 48.26 40.73
N ILE A 847 -14.87 49.16 39.74
CA ILE A 847 -15.46 50.51 39.72
C ILE A 847 -16.82 50.45 39.01
N GLU A 848 -17.85 51.12 39.54
CA GLU A 848 -19.10 51.38 38.83
C GLU A 848 -19.06 52.72 38.07
N VAL A 849 -19.45 52.68 36.79
CA VAL A 849 -19.74 53.85 35.96
C VAL A 849 -21.25 53.87 35.70
N LYS A 850 -21.96 54.69 36.47
CA LYS A 850 -23.42 54.81 36.46
C LYS A 850 -23.84 55.98 35.57
N ILE A 851 -24.86 55.77 34.74
CA ILE A 851 -25.36 56.80 33.84
C ILE A 851 -26.54 57.56 34.42
N ILE A 852 -26.52 58.87 34.23
CA ILE A 852 -27.66 59.77 34.44
C ILE A 852 -28.16 60.19 33.05
N GLN A 853 -29.44 59.94 32.75
CA GLN A 853 -30.02 60.13 31.40
C GLN A 853 -30.96 61.34 31.34
N ASP A 854 -31.66 61.63 32.43
CA ASP A 854 -32.68 62.68 32.46
C ASP A 854 -32.62 63.54 33.72
N ALA A 855 -33.32 64.68 33.66
CA ALA A 855 -33.52 65.51 34.84
C ALA A 855 -34.26 64.74 35.94
N SER A 856 -35.10 63.75 35.61
CA SER A 856 -35.79 62.88 36.57
C SER A 856 -34.86 62.11 37.50
N ASP A 857 -33.63 61.86 37.05
CA ASP A 857 -32.63 61.07 37.77
C ASP A 857 -31.88 61.95 38.80
N PHE A 858 -31.79 63.26 38.53
CA PHE A 858 -31.29 64.26 39.47
C PHE A 858 -32.41 64.80 40.39
N ILE A 859 -33.60 65.03 39.83
CA ILE A 859 -34.73 65.69 40.49
C ILE A 859 -36.09 65.05 40.18
N LYS A 860 -36.91 64.91 41.21
CA LYS A 860 -38.28 64.37 41.16
C LYS A 860 -39.30 65.48 40.93
N VAL A 861 -40.29 65.28 40.07
CA VAL A 861 -41.41 66.21 39.78
C VAL A 861 -42.78 65.48 39.76
N PRO A 862 -43.92 66.18 39.76
CA PRO A 862 -45.26 65.58 39.64
C PRO A 862 -45.56 65.09 38.21
N SER A 863 -46.56 64.22 38.05
CA SER A 863 -46.78 63.45 36.81
C SER A 863 -47.89 63.94 35.87
N SER A 864 -48.98 64.52 36.39
CA SER A 864 -50.04 65.15 35.57
C SER A 864 -50.91 66.09 36.41
N ILE A 865 -51.63 67.01 35.76
CA ILE A 865 -52.68 67.84 36.36
C ILE A 865 -53.92 67.77 35.47
N THR A 866 -54.99 67.15 35.96
CA THR A 866 -56.24 67.01 35.20
C THR A 866 -56.97 68.35 35.09
N LEU A 867 -57.53 68.64 33.91
CA LEU A 867 -58.39 69.79 33.64
C LEU A 867 -59.81 69.30 33.29
N VAL A 868 -60.85 69.99 33.76
CA VAL A 868 -62.27 69.60 33.54
C VAL A 868 -63.11 70.75 32.98
N GLU A 869 -64.08 70.43 32.11
CA GLU A 869 -65.04 71.39 31.56
C GLU A 869 -66.13 71.77 32.57
N LYS A 870 -66.64 73.01 32.47
CA LYS A 870 -67.79 73.52 33.24
C LYS A 870 -68.61 74.45 32.34
N THR A 871 -69.94 74.31 32.31
CA THR A 871 -70.83 75.24 31.60
C THR A 871 -71.12 76.46 32.48
N GLU A 872 -71.06 77.65 31.90
CA GLU A 872 -71.36 78.94 32.54
C GLU A 872 -72.37 79.71 31.67
N SER A 873 -73.60 79.88 32.17
CA SER A 873 -74.68 80.57 31.47
C SER A 873 -74.36 82.07 31.32
N THR A 874 -74.44 82.63 30.10
CA THR A 874 -74.21 84.08 29.87
C THR A 874 -75.35 84.77 29.10
N SER A 875 -75.31 86.10 29.06
CA SER A 875 -76.43 86.95 28.66
C SER A 875 -76.82 86.90 27.18
N SER A 876 -75.97 86.36 26.31
CA SER A 876 -76.24 86.10 24.88
C SER A 876 -76.48 84.61 24.58
N GLY A 877 -76.65 83.79 25.61
CA GLY A 877 -76.62 82.32 25.55
C GLY A 877 -75.46 81.75 26.36
N GLU A 878 -75.43 80.43 26.53
CA GLU A 878 -74.47 79.76 27.41
C GLU A 878 -73.08 79.59 26.77
N ILE A 879 -72.03 79.60 27.60
CA ILE A 879 -70.63 79.32 27.24
C ILE A 879 -70.02 78.32 28.24
N GLU A 880 -68.73 78.00 28.10
CA GLU A 880 -68.08 76.90 28.81
C GLU A 880 -66.60 77.21 29.12
N VAL A 881 -66.04 76.65 30.20
CA VAL A 881 -64.69 76.95 30.75
C VAL A 881 -63.96 75.72 31.30
N ILE A 882 -62.67 75.85 31.70
CA ILE A 882 -61.73 74.74 31.98
C ILE A 882 -60.79 75.02 33.19
N GLU A 883 -60.66 74.09 34.17
CA GLU A 883 -59.82 74.31 35.38
C GLU A 883 -59.16 73.05 35.97
N SER A 884 -58.03 73.21 36.69
CA SER A 884 -57.30 72.14 37.41
C SER A 884 -58.02 71.53 38.61
N VAL A 885 -57.71 70.25 38.89
CA VAL A 885 -58.25 69.48 40.03
C VAL A 885 -57.42 69.59 41.32
N ASN A 886 -56.08 69.70 41.25
CA ASN A 886 -55.17 69.71 42.41
C ASN A 886 -54.36 71.02 42.51
N SER A 887 -54.04 71.45 43.74
CA SER A 887 -53.43 72.76 44.02
C SER A 887 -51.95 72.76 44.48
N SER A 888 -51.33 71.60 44.78
CA SER A 888 -49.91 71.47 45.21
C SER A 888 -49.18 70.43 44.37
N ASN A 889 -47.92 70.71 44.01
CA ASN A 889 -47.15 70.02 42.95
C ASN A 889 -45.62 70.19 43.15
N LYS A 890 -44.99 69.34 43.98
CA LYS A 890 -43.61 69.52 44.51
C LYS A 890 -42.42 69.00 43.68
N VAL A 891 -41.21 69.55 43.93
CA VAL A 891 -39.93 69.16 43.27
C VAL A 891 -38.74 68.99 44.25
N GLU A 892 -37.93 67.92 44.14
CA GLU A 892 -36.87 67.47 45.11
C GLU A 892 -35.63 66.84 44.42
N VAL A 893 -34.46 66.72 45.08
CA VAL A 893 -33.20 66.09 44.56
C VAL A 893 -33.04 64.62 44.98
N VAL A 894 -32.32 63.79 44.19
CA VAL A 894 -32.25 62.32 44.30
C VAL A 894 -30.85 61.76 44.70
N PRO A 895 -30.75 60.80 45.65
CA PRO A 895 -29.54 60.03 45.97
C PRO A 895 -29.41 58.74 45.12
N PHE A 896 -28.17 58.25 44.93
CA PHE A 896 -27.87 57.08 44.08
C PHE A 896 -27.45 55.83 44.88
N GLN A 897 -27.68 54.65 44.29
CA GLN A 897 -27.44 53.33 44.88
C GLN A 897 -26.24 52.62 44.23
N HIS A 898 -25.33 52.03 44.99
CA HIS A 898 -24.21 51.25 44.42
C HIS A 898 -24.64 49.83 44.02
N VAL A 899 -24.26 49.40 42.83
CA VAL A 899 -24.56 48.06 42.28
C VAL A 899 -23.80 46.95 43.02
N THR A 900 -22.54 47.21 43.39
CA THR A 900 -21.72 46.24 44.14
C THR A 900 -22.06 46.18 45.63
N ASN A 901 -22.89 47.11 46.13
CA ASN A 901 -23.35 47.14 47.52
C ASN A 901 -24.79 47.65 47.59
N ASN A 902 -25.75 46.77 47.28
CA ASN A 902 -27.17 47.12 47.13
C ASN A 902 -27.82 47.79 48.37
N ASN A 903 -27.17 47.77 49.54
CA ASN A 903 -27.69 48.35 50.77
C ASN A 903 -27.33 49.84 50.97
N THR A 904 -26.39 50.41 50.20
CA THR A 904 -26.00 51.82 50.33
C THR A 904 -26.63 52.69 49.24
N LYS A 905 -27.45 53.66 49.69
CA LYS A 905 -27.92 54.81 48.92
C LYS A 905 -27.37 56.08 49.57
N ASP A 906 -26.65 56.88 48.81
CA ASP A 906 -25.89 58.01 49.34
C ASP A 906 -25.59 59.04 48.23
N TYR A 907 -24.60 59.90 48.50
CA TYR A 907 -24.14 60.96 47.61
C TYR A 907 -22.62 60.90 47.34
N ASP A 908 -21.89 59.83 47.71
CA ASP A 908 -20.43 59.77 47.59
C ASP A 908 -19.94 59.20 46.25
N TRP A 909 -20.17 59.98 45.19
CA TRP A 909 -19.83 59.59 43.82
C TRP A 909 -18.88 60.60 43.18
N ASN A 910 -17.93 60.10 42.39
CA ASN A 910 -17.19 60.97 41.49
C ASN A 910 -18.15 61.50 40.39
N THR A 911 -17.97 62.74 39.95
CA THR A 911 -18.82 63.37 38.93
C THR A 911 -17.97 63.88 37.76
N PRO A 912 -17.28 62.98 37.02
CA PRO A 912 -16.16 63.35 36.15
C PRO A 912 -16.51 64.33 35.03
N ASN A 913 -17.77 64.41 34.59
CA ASN A 913 -18.20 65.40 33.60
C ASN A 913 -18.38 66.82 34.16
N ASN A 914 -18.22 67.07 35.47
CA ASN A 914 -18.16 68.42 36.04
C ASN A 914 -16.75 68.80 36.53
N ALA A 915 -15.81 67.85 36.62
CA ALA A 915 -14.50 68.05 37.25
C ALA A 915 -13.71 69.25 36.69
N LEU A 916 -13.84 69.52 35.39
CA LEU A 916 -13.18 70.60 34.65
C LEU A 916 -14.11 71.77 34.27
N SER A 917 -15.32 71.88 34.86
CA SER A 917 -16.28 72.96 34.52
C SER A 917 -15.73 74.38 34.68
N ASN A 918 -14.74 74.56 35.57
CA ASN A 918 -14.08 75.84 35.84
C ASN A 918 -12.75 76.02 35.06
N GLY A 919 -12.41 75.14 34.11
CA GLY A 919 -11.24 75.25 33.21
C GLY A 919 -10.46 73.94 33.02
N ASN A 920 -9.86 73.78 31.83
CA ASN A 920 -9.20 72.55 31.37
C ASN A 920 -7.77 72.75 30.79
N ASN A 921 -7.04 73.78 31.22
CA ASN A 921 -5.66 74.05 30.75
C ASN A 921 -4.64 73.05 31.33
N GLY A 922 -3.93 72.32 30.46
CA GLY A 922 -2.80 71.44 30.82
C GLY A 922 -2.75 70.16 29.99
N SER A 923 -1.86 69.23 30.35
CA SER A 923 -1.90 67.83 29.87
C SER A 923 -2.45 66.91 30.95
N TYR A 924 -3.22 65.89 30.55
CA TYR A 924 -3.68 64.82 31.43
C TYR A 924 -2.53 64.14 32.21
N ASN A 925 -1.46 63.73 31.53
CA ASN A 925 -0.33 63.03 32.14
C ASN A 925 0.52 63.89 33.09
N GLU A 926 0.31 65.21 33.13
CA GLU A 926 1.09 66.13 33.96
C GLU A 926 0.27 66.66 35.14
N ASP A 927 -0.86 67.32 34.88
CA ASP A 927 -1.65 68.02 35.93
C ASP A 927 -3.16 67.75 35.90
N LEU A 928 -3.80 67.59 34.73
CA LEU A 928 -5.28 67.58 34.67
C LEU A 928 -5.91 66.37 35.37
N HIS A 929 -5.20 65.23 35.45
CA HIS A 929 -5.65 64.07 36.22
C HIS A 929 -5.89 64.40 37.71
N THR A 930 -5.26 65.43 38.28
CA THR A 930 -5.46 65.85 39.68
C THR A 930 -6.84 66.50 39.93
N GLN A 931 -7.62 66.80 38.89
CA GLN A 931 -8.95 67.42 39.04
C GLN A 931 -10.09 66.39 39.11
N PHE A 932 -9.91 65.21 38.52
CA PHE A 932 -10.92 64.13 38.48
C PHE A 932 -11.11 63.38 39.81
N VAL A 933 -10.52 63.89 40.90
CA VAL A 933 -10.63 63.37 42.27
C VAL A 933 -11.28 64.40 43.22
N LYS A 934 -11.98 65.43 42.67
CA LYS A 934 -12.53 66.60 43.40
C LYS A 934 -13.97 66.95 42.94
N SER A 935 -14.96 66.88 43.84
CA SER A 935 -16.40 67.14 43.55
C SER A 935 -16.76 68.62 43.22
N LYS A 936 -17.87 68.84 42.49
CA LYS A 936 -18.39 70.15 42.02
C LYS A 936 -19.96 70.20 41.97
N PRO A 937 -20.62 71.38 41.79
CA PRO A 937 -22.08 71.56 41.88
C PRO A 937 -22.91 71.44 40.57
N PHE A 938 -24.25 71.53 40.71
CA PHE A 938 -25.32 71.48 39.70
C PHE A 938 -26.48 72.47 40.04
N TYR A 939 -27.40 72.76 39.09
CA TYR A 939 -28.43 73.81 39.17
C TYR A 939 -29.78 73.47 38.47
N VAL A 940 -30.92 74.11 38.82
CA VAL A 940 -32.30 73.79 38.33
C VAL A 940 -33.20 75.03 38.07
N THR A 941 -34.06 75.05 37.02
CA THR A 941 -34.93 76.19 36.57
C THR A 941 -36.38 75.78 36.13
N VAL A 942 -37.37 76.69 35.97
CA VAL A 942 -38.82 76.39 35.60
C VAL A 942 -39.44 77.25 34.46
N LEU A 943 -40.37 76.73 33.62
CA LEU A 943 -41.03 77.40 32.48
C LEU A 943 -42.52 76.96 32.18
N TRP A 944 -43.38 77.85 31.64
CA TRP A 944 -44.79 77.59 31.22
C TRP A 944 -45.26 78.49 30.05
N ASN A 945 -46.29 78.08 29.25
CA ASN A 945 -46.73 78.78 28.03
C ASN A 945 -48.26 79.04 27.82
N SER A 946 -49.14 78.55 28.69
CA SER A 946 -50.56 78.95 28.75
C SER A 946 -51.52 78.54 27.62
N VAL A 947 -51.29 77.46 26.87
CA VAL A 947 -52.16 77.01 25.76
C VAL A 947 -52.44 75.49 25.81
N LEU A 948 -53.63 75.09 25.34
CA LEU A 948 -54.04 73.71 25.08
C LEU A 948 -54.34 73.48 23.58
N THR A 949 -54.22 72.24 23.10
CA THR A 949 -54.50 71.84 21.70
C THR A 949 -55.06 70.42 21.65
N ASP A 950 -55.96 70.15 20.70
CA ASP A 950 -56.60 68.84 20.53
C ASP A 950 -55.67 67.78 19.91
N THR A 951 -56.06 66.51 19.98
CA THR A 951 -55.30 65.37 19.44
C THR A 951 -55.11 65.34 17.93
N SER A 952 -55.97 66.01 17.15
CA SER A 952 -55.79 66.19 15.69
C SER A 952 -54.93 67.41 15.34
N GLY A 953 -54.77 68.36 16.26
CA GLY A 953 -54.07 69.62 16.07
C GLY A 953 -54.86 70.69 15.31
N GLN A 954 -56.09 70.40 14.85
CA GLN A 954 -56.96 71.37 14.18
C GLN A 954 -57.52 72.42 15.15
N TYR A 955 -57.73 72.06 16.41
CA TYR A 955 -58.49 72.85 17.38
C TYR A 955 -57.65 73.20 18.61
N LYS A 956 -57.81 74.43 19.11
CA LYS A 956 -56.97 74.98 20.19
C LYS A 956 -57.78 75.78 21.21
N VAL A 957 -57.26 75.80 22.43
CA VAL A 957 -57.85 76.52 23.56
C VAL A 957 -56.74 77.34 24.23
N ASN A 958 -56.95 78.63 24.42
CA ASN A 958 -55.90 79.56 24.84
C ASN A 958 -56.16 80.13 26.24
N ASN A 959 -55.11 80.69 26.85
CA ASN A 959 -55.11 81.46 28.10
C ASN A 959 -55.30 80.62 29.39
N ILE A 960 -54.33 79.74 29.68
CA ILE A 960 -54.26 78.95 30.92
C ILE A 960 -53.11 79.42 31.84
N GLN A 961 -53.32 80.02 33.02
CA GLN A 961 -52.21 80.57 33.86
C GLN A 961 -51.70 79.64 34.98
N MET A 962 -50.55 79.96 35.62
CA MET A 962 -49.89 79.18 36.70
C MET A 962 -49.65 79.98 37.98
N TYR A 963 -49.88 79.38 39.16
CA TYR A 963 -49.75 80.00 40.48
C TYR A 963 -48.99 79.12 41.49
N SER A 964 -48.33 79.74 42.48
CA SER A 964 -47.51 79.09 43.53
C SER A 964 -48.35 78.56 44.70
N HIS A 965 -47.89 77.49 45.36
CA HIS A 965 -48.56 76.90 46.53
C HIS A 965 -47.81 77.04 47.87
N SER A 966 -46.49 77.24 47.89
CA SER A 966 -45.75 77.32 49.17
C SER A 966 -44.43 78.10 49.05
N ASN A 967 -43.87 78.50 50.20
CA ASN A 967 -42.61 79.23 50.26
C ASN A 967 -41.43 78.27 50.06
N VAL A 968 -40.80 78.34 48.88
CA VAL A 968 -39.57 77.57 48.56
C VAL A 968 -38.54 78.51 47.93
N GLY A 969 -37.30 78.48 48.43
CA GLY A 969 -36.26 79.44 48.05
C GLY A 969 -36.73 80.88 48.27
N ASN A 970 -36.95 81.61 47.16
CA ASN A 970 -37.36 83.01 47.14
C ASN A 970 -38.83 83.22 46.66
N MET A 971 -39.67 82.19 46.65
CA MET A 971 -41.05 82.23 46.12
C MET A 971 -42.12 82.32 47.22
N THR A 972 -43.31 82.81 46.87
CA THR A 972 -44.46 83.04 47.78
C THR A 972 -45.78 82.51 47.22
N GLU A 973 -46.72 82.13 48.09
CA GLU A 973 -48.02 81.49 47.78
C GLU A 973 -48.99 82.37 46.96
N ASN A 974 -49.86 81.75 46.13
CA ASN A 974 -50.94 82.33 45.32
C ASN A 974 -50.53 83.43 44.32
N GLN A 975 -49.24 83.75 44.23
CA GLN A 975 -48.67 84.57 43.18
C GLN A 975 -48.46 83.75 41.89
N VAL A 976 -48.60 84.40 40.72
CA VAL A 976 -48.20 83.83 39.44
C VAL A 976 -46.71 83.50 39.45
N ILE A 977 -46.32 82.25 39.17
CA ILE A 977 -44.90 81.89 39.02
C ILE A 977 -44.41 82.39 37.66
N PRO A 978 -43.40 83.28 37.58
CA PRO A 978 -42.80 83.66 36.31
C PRO A 978 -41.98 82.50 35.73
N SER A 979 -42.05 82.36 34.41
CA SER A 979 -41.18 81.47 33.63
C SER A 979 -39.72 81.94 33.75
N GLY A 980 -38.87 81.26 34.55
CA GLY A 980 -37.42 81.54 34.63
C GLY A 980 -36.66 81.34 35.97
N THR A 981 -37.29 81.02 37.10
CA THR A 981 -36.65 80.97 38.45
C THR A 981 -35.68 79.78 38.68
N LYS A 982 -34.55 79.93 39.42
CA LYS A 982 -33.41 78.95 39.53
C LYS A 982 -32.92 78.58 40.98
N GLN A 983 -32.26 77.41 41.20
CA GLN A 983 -31.67 76.84 42.47
C GLN A 983 -30.39 75.94 42.25
N GLU A 984 -29.66 75.43 43.29
CA GLU A 984 -28.38 74.64 43.20
C GLU A 984 -28.19 73.41 44.17
N PHE A 985 -27.26 72.45 43.88
CA PHE A 985 -26.87 71.27 44.73
C PHE A 985 -25.51 70.58 44.37
N VAL A 986 -25.03 69.57 45.15
CA VAL A 986 -23.72 68.84 45.01
C VAL A 986 -23.83 67.32 45.34
N TYR A 987 -22.93 66.48 44.79
CA TYR A 987 -22.62 65.11 45.24
C TYR A 987 -21.20 65.00 45.86
N ASP A 988 -21.12 64.85 47.18
CA ASP A 988 -19.88 64.77 47.98
C ASP A 988 -20.02 63.88 49.24
N GLY A 989 -21.06 63.05 49.30
CA GLY A 989 -21.46 62.25 50.46
C GLY A 989 -22.46 62.91 51.43
N LYS A 990 -22.79 64.22 51.30
CA LYS A 990 -23.58 64.95 52.33
C LYS A 990 -25.08 65.18 51.99
N PRO A 991 -25.98 65.12 52.98
CA PRO A 991 -27.44 65.08 52.76
C PRO A 991 -28.15 66.43 52.59
N GLU A 992 -27.52 67.58 52.84
CA GLU A 992 -28.20 68.88 52.93
C GLU A 992 -28.63 69.48 51.57
N ASN A 993 -29.58 70.44 51.61
CA ASN A 993 -30.05 71.29 50.49
C ASN A 993 -30.63 70.54 49.26
N LYS A 994 -31.84 69.96 49.39
CA LYS A 994 -32.43 69.03 48.39
C LYS A 994 -33.91 69.29 47.95
N LEU A 995 -34.54 70.45 48.22
CA LEU A 995 -35.97 70.76 47.90
C LEU A 995 -36.12 72.04 47.04
N LEU A 996 -37.07 72.10 46.08
CA LEU A 996 -37.00 73.04 44.94
C LEU A 996 -38.28 73.87 44.52
N PHE A 997 -39.52 73.34 44.36
CA PHE A 997 -40.72 74.10 43.80
C PHE A 997 -42.12 73.55 44.23
N ASP A 998 -43.27 74.27 44.00
CA ASP A 998 -44.71 73.90 44.31
C ASP A 998 -45.83 74.79 43.60
N PHE A 999 -46.89 74.28 42.88
CA PHE A 999 -47.82 75.12 41.99
C PHE A 999 -49.23 74.57 41.46
N TYR A 1000 -50.07 75.35 40.68
CA TYR A 1000 -51.41 74.98 40.03
C TYR A 1000 -51.93 75.82 38.78
N LEU A 1001 -53.04 75.47 38.02
CA LEU A 1001 -53.50 76.09 36.69
C LEU A 1001 -55.05 76.34 36.35
N LYS A 1002 -55.47 77.23 35.36
CA LYS A 1002 -56.92 77.56 34.94
C LYS A 1002 -57.21 78.36 33.59
N GLY A 1003 -58.33 78.18 32.82
CA GLY A 1003 -58.82 78.99 31.62
C GLY A 1003 -60.25 78.72 30.95
N ASN A 1004 -60.54 79.07 29.66
CA ASN A 1004 -61.91 79.08 28.98
C ASN A 1004 -62.08 78.16 27.71
N LYS A 1005 -63.30 77.79 27.21
CA LYS A 1005 -63.56 76.86 26.03
C LYS A 1005 -64.08 77.53 24.70
N PRO A 1006 -63.81 76.98 23.49
CA PRO A 1006 -64.32 77.47 22.17
C PRO A 1006 -65.49 76.65 21.54
N LYS A 1007 -66.13 77.21 20.49
CA LYS A 1007 -67.25 76.59 19.72
C LYS A 1007 -66.78 75.86 18.45
N GLY A 1008 -67.63 74.96 17.93
CA GLY A 1008 -67.43 74.26 16.65
C GLY A 1008 -66.51 73.03 16.72
N LEU A 1009 -66.24 72.55 17.93
CA LEU A 1009 -65.44 71.35 18.20
C LEU A 1009 -66.30 70.10 17.98
N PRO A 1010 -65.86 69.12 17.17
CA PRO A 1010 -66.50 67.81 17.10
C PRO A 1010 -66.49 67.08 18.44
N GLU A 1011 -67.61 66.46 18.81
CA GLU A 1011 -67.69 65.57 19.96
C GLU A 1011 -66.79 64.35 19.71
N GLY A 1012 -65.72 64.24 20.50
CA GLY A 1012 -64.69 63.19 20.41
C GLY A 1012 -63.32 63.64 20.92
N MET A 1013 -63.03 64.94 20.86
CA MET A 1013 -61.66 65.45 20.80
C MET A 1013 -60.93 65.57 22.14
N THR A 1014 -59.59 65.38 22.11
CA THR A 1014 -58.77 65.29 23.32
C THR A 1014 -57.76 66.44 23.50
N PHE A 1015 -57.96 67.36 24.45
CA PHE A 1015 -57.12 68.57 24.64
C PHE A 1015 -55.92 68.39 25.60
N LYS A 1016 -54.74 68.98 25.27
CA LYS A 1016 -53.46 68.87 26.01
C LYS A 1016 -52.61 70.14 26.02
N GLY A 1017 -51.81 70.36 27.07
CA GLY A 1017 -50.77 71.42 27.20
C GLY A 1017 -49.62 71.01 28.15
N THR A 1018 -48.54 71.81 28.29
CA THR A 1018 -47.26 71.34 28.92
C THR A 1018 -46.44 72.37 29.74
N VAL A 1019 -46.03 72.03 30.98
CA VAL A 1019 -45.07 72.78 31.85
C VAL A 1019 -43.65 72.17 31.80
N THR A 1020 -42.57 72.94 32.06
CA THR A 1020 -41.16 72.45 32.01
C THR A 1020 -40.31 72.77 33.25
N PHE A 1021 -39.44 71.85 33.70
CA PHE A 1021 -38.32 72.08 34.64
C PHE A 1021 -36.97 71.71 34.01
N GLN A 1022 -35.89 72.47 34.26
CA GLN A 1022 -34.63 72.46 33.48
C GLN A 1022 -33.36 72.41 34.37
N VAL A 1023 -32.53 71.37 34.26
CA VAL A 1023 -31.27 71.18 35.03
C VAL A 1023 -30.05 71.73 34.26
N THR A 1024 -28.98 72.13 34.97
CA THR A 1024 -27.75 72.80 34.47
C THR A 1024 -26.52 72.52 35.38
N MET A 1025 -25.31 72.87 34.95
CA MET A 1025 -24.07 72.77 35.75
C MET A 1025 -23.35 74.10 36.01
N ASN A 1026 -23.66 75.12 35.22
CA ASN A 1026 -23.09 76.46 35.36
C ASN A 1026 -24.16 77.40 35.93
N ASN A 1027 -23.72 78.41 36.68
CA ASN A 1027 -24.59 79.45 37.23
C ASN A 1027 -25.05 80.42 36.12
#